data_AF-A0A0J8VEQ6-F1
#
_entry.id   AF-A0A0J8VEQ6-F1
#
_cell.length_a   1.000
_cell.length_b   1.000
_cell.length_c   1.000
_cell.angle_alpha   90.00
_cell.angle_beta   90.00
_cell.angle_gamma   90.00
#
_symmetry.space_group_name_H-M   'P 1'
#
loop_
_entity.id
_entity.type
_entity.pdbx_description
1 polymer ?
#
loop_
_entity_poly.entity_id
_entity_poly.type
_entity_poly.pdbx_seq_one_letter_code
_entity_poly.pdbx_strand_id
1 'polypeptide(L)'
;MRQNMLKLSTLAILIAGVTNANAAVYKIVEVDETGSGLSAIDSINYYGKNTSGRTETYAQAIQQSKDGEDCFAGTCAADYKTVGESRFGNAGLEYRDEVAFIYDNLQEINDVSTLESYCKNNLGFNTCDTWAESRYFGTGFNTEDNHDGSGYAGLLREQQAFRLGYTRNSFLLVEGQPTPTFAEDSAKYDQSITGALGSIQSNSMNSVPNGIVNDADGGTGTDYVYGVTSGAYFKNGSGYPRPFTKRGFIQDEASLKVALNPATDATKLAKAMGTTTAWGAIKNPNNTNLLVVGSASFTESYLDDSNRLPSSSDLRINDVKQSLSTSNLNNCSKQANDGDLNGLFGTWECQFTVFANDAYLWNVNPADGSATPIRITARTLDARDPDEKRRSYQASARAIENVNDKLMIVGTSTERVSNDYYVQRAAVYTPKTTLDLNDIKADQWDKKLIGPEFKDGDKRQYAYSVATDINTKDQVTGVAKLYRSESRTYTERMFIYDNTKGSYKFLDAGVNPIFFDGSNGYAAAINNNNVVVGKLDSENANQVDGRQRRQRGFLYNAGTDIAGSPLKAGGAWFLDDLTNDGVTSGNKVANSYRIAEISDINDAGVMSATALYCEGGYDKLTQESTCKGGEKNSERVVAVKLVPIQNGDIQTRPAEETEIKRNGASLGMFALTLLGFIGFRRRK
;
A
#
# COMPACT_ATOMS: atom_id res chain seq x y z
N MET A 1 -3.35 -41.85 31.65
CA MET A 1 -2.41 -40.78 32.01
C MET A 1 -2.28 -39.85 30.82
N ARG A 2 -2.91 -38.68 30.91
CA ARG A 2 -2.84 -37.60 29.91
C ARG A 2 -1.50 -36.89 30.11
N GLN A 3 -0.62 -36.91 29.11
CA GLN A 3 0.49 -35.97 29.05
C GLN A 3 -0.06 -34.65 28.51
N ASN A 4 -0.11 -33.65 29.40
CA ASN A 4 -0.39 -32.28 29.02
C ASN A 4 0.79 -31.76 28.20
N MET A 5 0.55 -31.46 26.92
CA MET A 5 1.47 -30.67 26.11
C MET A 5 1.48 -29.25 26.70
N LEU A 6 2.56 -28.90 27.40
CA LEU A 6 2.88 -27.50 27.67
C LEU A 6 3.16 -26.82 26.32
N LYS A 7 2.29 -25.90 25.92
CA LYS A 7 2.59 -24.90 24.89
C LYS A 7 3.63 -23.94 25.48
N LEU A 8 4.91 -24.21 25.22
CA LEU A 8 6.00 -23.26 25.47
C LEU A 8 6.19 -22.45 24.19
N SER A 9 5.49 -21.33 24.09
CA SER A 9 5.80 -20.22 23.19
C SER A 9 6.99 -19.46 23.79
N THR A 10 8.19 -20.02 23.64
CA THR A 10 9.42 -19.29 23.89
C THR A 10 9.91 -18.82 22.53
N LEU A 11 9.49 -17.61 22.14
CA LEU A 11 10.09 -16.88 21.02
C LEU A 11 11.56 -16.73 21.39
N ALA A 12 12.43 -17.53 20.78
CA ALA A 12 13.87 -17.35 20.91
C ALA A 12 14.22 -16.14 20.05
N ILE A 13 13.97 -14.94 20.58
CA ILE A 13 14.51 -13.70 20.01
C ILE A 13 16.01 -13.94 19.95
N LEU A 14 16.57 -14.03 18.74
CA LEU A 14 18.02 -13.90 18.57
C LEU A 14 18.37 -12.45 18.91
N ILE A 15 18.52 -12.19 20.22
CA ILE A 15 19.08 -10.96 20.75
C ILE A 15 20.56 -11.02 20.39
N ALA A 16 20.89 -10.60 19.17
CA ALA A 16 22.25 -10.21 18.84
C ALA A 16 22.57 -8.98 19.71
N GLY A 17 23.12 -9.24 20.89
CA GLY A 17 23.72 -8.21 21.73
C GLY A 17 24.88 -7.60 20.96
N VAL A 18 24.76 -6.33 20.59
CA VAL A 18 25.85 -5.54 20.03
C VAL A 18 26.80 -5.19 21.17
N THR A 19 27.58 -6.16 21.66
CA THR A 19 28.73 -5.85 22.51
C THR A 19 29.91 -5.61 21.59
N ASN A 20 30.12 -4.36 21.15
CA ASN A 20 31.41 -3.67 21.01
C ASN A 20 31.29 -2.38 20.14
N ALA A 21 31.55 -1.23 20.77
CA ALA A 21 32.24 -0.01 20.30
C ALA A 21 31.97 0.63 18.90
N ASN A 22 30.98 0.23 18.10
CA ASN A 22 30.49 0.98 16.92
C ASN A 22 28.98 0.73 16.72
N ALA A 23 28.12 1.27 17.59
CA ALA A 23 26.70 0.92 17.60
C ALA A 23 25.92 1.70 16.51
N ALA A 24 25.13 1.00 15.69
CA ALA A 24 24.15 1.62 14.79
C ALA A 24 23.05 2.37 15.57
N VAL A 25 22.26 3.21 14.89
CA VAL A 25 21.11 3.92 15.50
C VAL A 25 19.90 3.00 15.63
N TYR A 26 19.73 2.05 14.72
CA TYR A 26 18.63 1.09 14.71
C TYR A 26 19.13 -0.36 14.62
N LYS A 27 18.51 -1.23 15.40
CA LYS A 27 18.59 -2.69 15.26
C LYS A 27 17.54 -3.16 14.25
N ILE A 28 17.94 -4.08 13.37
CA ILE A 28 17.03 -4.77 12.44
C ILE A 28 16.55 -6.09 13.08
N VAL A 29 15.24 -6.34 13.01
CA VAL A 29 14.61 -7.59 13.45
C VAL A 29 13.71 -8.10 12.32
N GLU A 30 13.98 -9.26 11.74
CA GLU A 30 13.10 -9.86 10.72
C GLU A 30 11.79 -10.32 11.37
N VAL A 31 10.65 -10.11 10.71
CA VAL A 31 9.34 -10.39 11.34
C VAL A 31 9.00 -11.88 11.36
N ASP A 32 9.38 -12.65 10.34
CA ASP A 32 9.19 -14.12 10.28
C ASP A 32 10.54 -14.84 10.43
N GLU A 33 11.23 -14.66 11.56
CA GLU A 33 12.58 -15.20 11.79
C GLU A 33 12.68 -16.72 11.59
N THR A 34 11.58 -17.45 11.84
CA THR A 34 11.53 -18.92 11.72
C THR A 34 11.14 -19.41 10.33
N GLY A 35 10.65 -18.52 9.47
CA GLY A 35 10.13 -18.85 8.13
C GLY A 35 8.87 -19.71 8.14
N SER A 36 8.16 -19.81 9.28
CA SER A 36 6.96 -20.65 9.39
C SER A 36 5.78 -20.06 8.62
N GLY A 37 5.68 -18.72 8.57
CA GLY A 37 4.66 -18.02 7.82
C GLY A 37 4.85 -18.22 6.32
N LEU A 38 6.08 -18.03 5.84
CA LEU A 38 6.48 -18.33 4.46
C LEU A 38 6.16 -19.78 4.08
N SER A 39 6.48 -20.73 4.95
CA SER A 39 6.22 -22.16 4.71
C SER A 39 4.72 -22.46 4.53
N ALA A 40 3.86 -21.79 5.30
CA ALA A 40 2.41 -21.94 5.17
C ALA A 40 1.90 -21.41 3.82
N ILE A 41 2.42 -20.27 3.36
CA ILE A 41 2.07 -19.68 2.07
C ILE A 41 2.57 -20.53 0.90
N ASP A 42 3.82 -21.00 0.97
CA ASP A 42 4.45 -21.81 -0.07
C ASP A 42 3.79 -23.19 -0.24
N SER A 43 2.99 -23.64 0.74
CA SER A 43 2.23 -24.89 0.67
C SER A 43 0.99 -24.84 -0.25
N ILE A 44 0.56 -23.65 -0.66
CA ILE A 44 -0.64 -23.47 -1.47
C ILE A 44 -0.38 -23.89 -2.92
N ASN A 45 -1.33 -24.62 -3.51
CA ASN A 45 -1.27 -24.95 -4.93
C ASN A 45 -1.51 -23.70 -5.79
N TYR A 46 -0.41 -23.07 -6.20
CA TYR A 46 -0.42 -21.87 -7.04
C TYR A 46 -0.33 -22.24 -8.53
N TYR A 47 -1.46 -22.61 -9.12
CA TYR A 47 -1.55 -23.00 -10.54
C TYR A 47 -0.54 -24.10 -10.94
N GLY A 48 -0.23 -25.02 -10.03
CA GLY A 48 0.76 -26.09 -10.22
C GLY A 48 2.22 -25.62 -10.27
N LYS A 49 2.51 -24.38 -9.88
CA LYS A 49 3.86 -23.80 -9.90
C LYS A 49 4.60 -23.98 -8.59
N ASN A 50 5.93 -23.97 -8.69
CA ASN A 50 6.81 -23.89 -7.52
C ASN A 50 6.85 -22.44 -6.99
N THR A 51 6.48 -22.25 -5.73
CA THR A 51 6.50 -20.96 -5.01
C THR A 51 7.69 -20.81 -4.06
N SER A 52 8.48 -21.86 -3.87
CA SER A 52 9.61 -21.85 -2.93
C SER A 52 10.62 -20.76 -3.28
N GLY A 53 10.91 -19.91 -2.28
CA GLY A 53 11.85 -18.79 -2.41
C GLY A 53 11.36 -17.66 -3.33
N ARG A 54 10.08 -17.67 -3.72
CA ARG A 54 9.45 -16.59 -4.51
C ARG A 54 8.70 -15.59 -3.64
N THR A 55 8.18 -16.04 -2.51
CA THR A 55 7.30 -15.24 -1.66
C THR A 55 8.06 -14.04 -1.11
N GLU A 56 7.58 -12.85 -1.43
CA GLU A 56 8.07 -11.57 -0.92
C GLU A 56 7.21 -11.19 0.29
N THR A 57 7.83 -10.64 1.34
CA THR A 57 7.10 -10.09 2.51
C THR A 57 7.39 -8.61 2.69
N TYR A 58 6.33 -7.85 2.93
CA TYR A 58 6.33 -6.40 3.04
C TYR A 58 5.75 -5.99 4.39
N ALA A 59 6.43 -5.11 5.10
CA ALA A 59 5.89 -4.55 6.34
C ALA A 59 4.99 -3.34 6.01
N GLN A 60 3.89 -3.18 6.75
CA GLN A 60 2.87 -2.18 6.43
C GLN A 60 2.55 -1.27 7.62
N ALA A 61 2.51 -1.83 8.83
CA ALA A 61 2.24 -1.05 10.03
C ALA A 61 2.92 -1.62 11.27
N ILE A 62 3.03 -0.80 12.31
CA ILE A 62 3.57 -1.15 13.61
C ILE A 62 2.56 -0.77 14.70
N GLN A 63 2.47 -1.57 15.75
CA GLN A 63 1.63 -1.30 16.90
C GLN A 63 2.01 0.04 17.54
N GLN A 64 0.98 0.83 17.87
CA GLN A 64 1.12 2.06 18.62
C GLN A 64 1.79 1.80 19.97
N SER A 65 2.71 2.68 20.35
CA SER A 65 3.37 2.63 21.64
C SER A 65 2.51 3.22 22.75
N LYS A 66 2.86 2.93 23.99
CA LYS A 66 2.20 3.58 25.13
C LYS A 66 2.67 5.02 25.28
N ASP A 67 1.81 5.85 25.86
CA ASP A 67 2.16 7.22 26.20
C ASP A 67 3.44 7.27 27.04
N GLY A 68 4.42 8.02 26.56
CA GLY A 68 5.71 8.21 27.24
C GLY A 68 6.74 7.10 27.01
N GLU A 69 6.45 6.05 26.25
CA GLU A 69 7.47 5.10 25.82
C GLU A 69 8.45 5.76 24.84
N ASP A 70 9.74 5.54 25.07
CA ASP A 70 10.82 5.99 24.20
C ASP A 70 11.93 4.93 24.16
N CYS A 71 12.14 4.32 22.99
CA CYS A 71 13.17 3.31 22.81
C CYS A 71 14.59 3.90 22.74
N PHE A 72 14.75 5.17 22.34
CA PHE A 72 16.05 5.85 22.41
C PHE A 72 16.48 6.11 23.86
N ALA A 73 15.51 6.25 24.76
CA ALA A 73 15.74 6.33 26.20
C ALA A 73 15.82 4.96 26.91
N GLY A 74 15.57 3.85 26.21
CA GLY A 74 15.53 2.51 26.79
C GLY A 74 14.31 2.24 27.68
N THR A 75 13.21 2.96 27.44
CA THR A 75 11.99 2.96 28.27
C THR A 75 10.75 2.39 27.58
N CYS A 76 10.93 1.63 26.51
CA CYS A 76 9.84 1.11 25.68
C CYS A 76 9.65 -0.41 25.83
N ALA A 77 8.52 -0.93 25.33
CA ALA A 77 8.29 -2.36 25.23
C ALA A 77 9.28 -3.04 24.25
N ALA A 78 9.58 -4.32 24.49
CA ALA A 78 10.48 -5.08 23.63
C ALA A 78 9.82 -5.55 22.31
N ASP A 79 8.49 -5.76 22.32
CA ASP A 79 7.77 -6.45 21.26
C ASP A 79 6.53 -5.66 20.81
N TYR A 80 6.68 -4.82 19.79
CA TYR A 80 5.57 -4.19 19.08
C TYR A 80 5.09 -5.10 17.93
N LYS A 81 3.77 -5.32 17.85
CA LYS A 81 3.20 -6.12 16.75
C LYS A 81 3.35 -5.40 15.41
N THR A 82 3.76 -6.14 14.40
CA THR A 82 3.94 -5.71 13.02
C THR A 82 2.92 -6.41 12.16
N VAL A 83 2.31 -5.62 11.28
CA VAL A 83 1.36 -6.10 10.30
C VAL A 83 1.95 -5.87 8.92
N GLY A 84 1.80 -6.85 8.06
CA GLY A 84 2.40 -6.84 6.73
C GLY A 84 1.63 -7.67 5.73
N GLU A 85 2.15 -7.78 4.52
CA GLU A 85 1.61 -8.69 3.52
C GLU A 85 2.68 -9.55 2.90
N SER A 86 2.29 -10.71 2.38
CA SER A 86 3.10 -11.46 1.42
C SER A 86 2.50 -11.41 0.03
N ARG A 87 3.35 -11.57 -0.99
CA ARG A 87 2.95 -11.67 -2.40
C ARG A 87 3.82 -12.66 -3.15
N PHE A 88 3.26 -13.31 -4.18
CA PHE A 88 4.05 -14.10 -5.14
C PHE A 88 4.61 -13.26 -6.30
N GLY A 89 4.03 -12.09 -6.54
CA GLY A 89 4.48 -11.16 -7.57
C GLY A 89 3.61 -9.91 -7.65
N ASN A 90 3.83 -9.10 -8.69
CA ASN A 90 3.12 -7.85 -8.90
C ASN A 90 1.60 -8.06 -9.02
N ALA A 91 0.81 -7.35 -8.21
CA ALA A 91 -0.66 -7.41 -8.28
C ALA A 91 -1.23 -6.86 -9.61
N GLY A 92 -0.42 -6.18 -10.41
CA GLY A 92 -0.86 -5.41 -11.57
C GLY A 92 -1.48 -4.09 -11.14
N LEU A 93 -2.62 -4.15 -10.46
CA LEU A 93 -3.30 -3.02 -9.83
C LEU A 93 -3.32 -3.20 -8.31
N GLU A 94 -2.95 -2.17 -7.56
CA GLU A 94 -2.91 -2.24 -6.10
C GLU A 94 -4.32 -2.27 -5.50
N TYR A 95 -4.50 -3.13 -4.50
CA TYR A 95 -5.76 -3.28 -3.77
C TYR A 95 -6.06 -2.09 -2.86
N ARG A 96 -5.02 -1.38 -2.44
CA ARG A 96 -5.10 -0.25 -1.50
C ARG A 96 -5.63 1.01 -2.16
N ASP A 97 -5.33 1.20 -3.45
CA ASP A 97 -5.72 2.40 -4.18
C ASP A 97 -7.23 2.40 -4.51
N GLU A 98 -7.90 3.54 -4.43
CA GLU A 98 -9.30 3.68 -4.83
C GLU A 98 -9.49 3.51 -6.35
N VAL A 99 -8.52 4.03 -7.09
CA VAL A 99 -8.39 3.91 -8.55
C VAL A 99 -6.94 3.61 -8.88
N ALA A 100 -6.66 3.03 -10.04
CA ALA A 100 -5.31 2.62 -10.40
C ALA A 100 -4.29 3.76 -10.21
N PHE A 101 -3.27 3.51 -9.38
CA PHE A 101 -2.18 4.42 -9.05
C PHE A 101 -2.64 5.78 -8.49
N ILE A 102 -3.83 5.84 -7.88
CA ILE A 102 -4.47 7.06 -7.33
C ILE A 102 -4.83 8.11 -8.41
N TYR A 103 -4.25 7.99 -9.59
CA TYR A 103 -4.36 8.90 -10.73
C TYR A 103 -5.59 8.65 -11.59
N ASP A 104 -5.94 7.38 -11.82
CA ASP A 104 -6.84 6.98 -12.90
C ASP A 104 -8.33 7.22 -12.57
N ASN A 105 -8.74 8.49 -12.44
CA ASN A 105 -10.14 8.84 -12.23
C ASN A 105 -11.01 8.68 -13.47
N LEU A 106 -10.41 8.43 -14.63
CA LEU A 106 -11.11 7.79 -15.72
C LEU A 106 -10.86 6.30 -15.85
N GLN A 107 -10.52 5.58 -14.77
CA GLN A 107 -10.67 4.14 -14.53
C GLN A 107 -10.61 3.27 -15.80
N GLU A 108 -9.51 3.41 -16.52
CA GLU A 108 -9.23 2.87 -17.85
C GLU A 108 -7.96 2.01 -17.87
N ILE A 109 -7.16 2.05 -16.81
CA ILE A 109 -5.97 1.21 -16.69
C ILE A 109 -6.40 -0.23 -16.41
N ASN A 110 -6.50 -1.02 -17.47
CA ASN A 110 -6.93 -2.42 -17.39
C ASN A 110 -6.24 -3.35 -18.41
N ASP A 111 -5.25 -2.87 -19.16
CA ASP A 111 -4.54 -3.68 -20.16
C ASP A 111 -3.07 -3.25 -20.32
N VAL A 112 -2.31 -3.93 -21.19
CA VAL A 112 -0.89 -3.64 -21.35
C VAL A 112 -0.69 -2.22 -21.90
N SER A 113 -1.51 -1.78 -22.85
CA SER A 113 -1.36 -0.48 -23.50
C SER A 113 -1.65 0.69 -22.57
N THR A 114 -2.67 0.56 -21.72
CA THR A 114 -3.05 1.57 -20.73
C THR A 114 -2.06 1.62 -19.56
N LEU A 115 -1.51 0.48 -19.14
CA LEU A 115 -0.37 0.41 -18.21
C LEU A 115 0.87 1.09 -18.81
N GLU A 116 1.22 0.78 -20.05
CA GLU A 116 2.38 1.37 -20.73
C GLU A 116 2.21 2.90 -20.88
N SER A 117 1.00 3.34 -21.23
CA SER A 117 0.66 4.77 -21.32
C SER A 117 0.78 5.46 -19.97
N TYR A 118 0.31 4.83 -18.88
CA TYR A 118 0.51 5.34 -17.53
C TYR A 118 2.00 5.49 -17.22
N CYS A 119 2.81 4.46 -17.50
CA CYS A 119 4.25 4.52 -17.29
C CYS A 119 4.90 5.65 -18.07
N LYS A 120 4.63 5.79 -19.38
CA LYS A 120 5.22 6.86 -20.21
C LYS A 120 4.86 8.25 -19.70
N ASN A 121 3.61 8.45 -19.28
CA ASN A 121 3.07 9.75 -18.90
C ASN A 121 3.36 10.14 -17.45
N ASN A 122 3.58 9.18 -16.54
CA ASN A 122 3.70 9.45 -15.10
C ASN A 122 5.00 8.92 -14.47
N LEU A 123 5.74 8.03 -15.12
CA LEU A 123 7.00 7.47 -14.62
C LEU A 123 8.18 7.83 -15.55
N GLY A 124 7.96 7.78 -16.87
CA GLY A 124 8.90 8.22 -17.91
C GLY A 124 9.96 7.19 -18.31
N PHE A 125 9.89 5.94 -17.84
CA PHE A 125 10.95 4.96 -18.09
C PHE A 125 11.12 4.64 -19.58
N ASN A 126 12.35 4.32 -20.00
CA ASN A 126 12.63 3.80 -21.33
C ASN A 126 12.22 2.33 -21.51
N THR A 127 11.90 1.63 -20.42
CA THR A 127 11.41 0.24 -20.39
C THR A 127 9.93 0.15 -20.00
N CYS A 128 9.12 1.14 -20.39
CA CYS A 128 7.70 1.17 -20.03
C CYS A 128 6.89 0.02 -20.65
N ASP A 129 7.33 -0.48 -21.81
CA ASP A 129 6.80 -1.68 -22.45
C ASP A 129 6.93 -2.89 -21.51
N THR A 130 8.14 -3.19 -21.05
CA THR A 130 8.36 -4.36 -20.20
C THR A 130 7.83 -4.16 -18.78
N TRP A 131 7.82 -2.92 -18.28
CA TRP A 131 7.15 -2.58 -17.03
C TRP A 131 5.66 -2.93 -17.11
N ALA A 132 4.98 -2.55 -18.19
CA ALA A 132 3.57 -2.83 -18.38
C ALA A 132 3.29 -4.33 -18.52
N GLU A 133 4.08 -5.04 -19.32
CA GLU A 133 3.98 -6.50 -19.46
C GLU A 133 4.17 -7.21 -18.11
N SER A 134 5.14 -6.81 -17.30
CA SER A 134 5.38 -7.42 -15.99
C SER A 134 4.21 -7.21 -15.01
N ARG A 135 3.49 -6.08 -15.12
CA ARG A 135 2.31 -5.77 -14.32
C ARG A 135 1.08 -6.55 -14.81
N TYR A 136 0.97 -6.75 -16.12
CA TYR A 136 -0.17 -7.43 -16.71
C TYR A 136 -0.06 -8.96 -16.64
N PHE A 137 1.06 -9.52 -17.11
CA PHE A 137 1.32 -10.96 -17.18
C PHE A 137 1.94 -11.56 -15.90
N GLY A 138 2.48 -10.69 -15.03
CA GLY A 138 3.04 -11.07 -13.74
C GLY A 138 4.56 -11.20 -13.71
N THR A 139 5.11 -11.33 -12.50
CA THR A 139 6.57 -11.43 -12.29
C THR A 139 7.11 -12.74 -12.86
N GLY A 140 8.20 -12.67 -13.62
CA GLY A 140 8.84 -13.85 -14.21
C GLY A 140 8.10 -14.44 -15.40
N PHE A 141 7.24 -13.66 -16.06
CA PHE A 141 6.57 -14.07 -17.30
C PHE A 141 7.57 -14.40 -18.42
N ASN A 142 7.13 -15.26 -19.34
CA ASN A 142 7.87 -15.64 -20.52
C ASN A 142 7.71 -14.57 -21.60
N THR A 143 8.80 -13.91 -21.94
CA THR A 143 8.82 -12.86 -22.96
C THR A 143 8.75 -13.39 -24.40
N GLU A 144 9.02 -14.69 -24.63
CA GLU A 144 8.83 -15.32 -25.94
C GLU A 144 7.37 -15.72 -26.17
N ASP A 145 6.62 -15.97 -25.10
CA ASP A 145 5.19 -16.30 -25.11
C ASP A 145 4.53 -15.79 -23.81
N ASN A 146 4.09 -14.53 -23.83
CA ASN A 146 3.58 -13.83 -22.64
C ASN A 146 2.22 -14.36 -22.13
N HIS A 147 1.53 -15.17 -22.94
CA HIS A 147 0.25 -15.79 -22.59
C HIS A 147 0.38 -17.23 -22.06
N ASP A 148 1.59 -17.81 -22.00
CA ASP A 148 1.83 -19.19 -21.54
C ASP A 148 1.51 -19.43 -20.05
N GLY A 149 1.20 -18.34 -19.32
CA GLY A 149 0.82 -18.38 -17.93
C GLY A 149 1.99 -18.63 -16.97
N SER A 150 3.24 -18.44 -17.40
CA SER A 150 4.47 -18.58 -16.59
C SER A 150 4.67 -17.48 -15.53
N GLY A 151 4.09 -16.29 -15.73
CA GLY A 151 4.16 -15.18 -14.77
C GLY A 151 3.42 -15.46 -13.44
N TYR A 152 3.98 -15.00 -12.33
CA TYR A 152 3.35 -15.04 -11.00
C TYR A 152 2.57 -13.75 -10.79
N ALA A 153 1.35 -13.87 -10.28
CA ALA A 153 0.39 -12.77 -10.17
C ALA A 153 0.02 -12.18 -11.55
N GLY A 154 -0.04 -10.85 -11.65
CA GLY A 154 -0.43 -10.13 -12.85
C GLY A 154 -1.93 -9.89 -12.95
N LEU A 155 -2.29 -8.75 -13.55
CA LEU A 155 -3.67 -8.34 -13.77
C LEU A 155 -4.46 -9.38 -14.58
N LEU A 156 -3.83 -10.01 -15.58
CA LEU A 156 -4.48 -10.98 -16.47
C LEU A 156 -5.18 -12.12 -15.70
N ARG A 157 -4.57 -12.62 -14.62
CA ARG A 157 -5.16 -13.73 -13.83
C ARG A 157 -6.49 -13.35 -13.20
N GLU A 158 -6.61 -12.12 -12.72
CA GLU A 158 -7.88 -11.63 -12.18
C GLU A 158 -8.93 -11.44 -13.26
N GLN A 159 -8.53 -10.97 -14.44
CA GLN A 159 -9.47 -10.77 -15.55
C GLN A 159 -10.01 -12.10 -16.08
N GLN A 160 -9.15 -13.14 -16.12
CA GLN A 160 -9.52 -14.50 -16.49
C GLN A 160 -10.31 -15.26 -15.41
N ALA A 161 -10.30 -14.77 -14.17
CA ALA A 161 -10.79 -15.50 -13.00
C ALA A 161 -12.24 -15.97 -13.18
N PHE A 162 -13.11 -15.15 -13.78
CA PHE A 162 -14.50 -15.50 -14.03
C PHE A 162 -14.69 -16.81 -14.81
N ARG A 163 -13.72 -17.17 -15.65
CA ARG A 163 -13.75 -18.39 -16.48
C ARG A 163 -12.88 -19.51 -15.92
N LEU A 164 -11.76 -19.18 -15.30
CA LEU A 164 -10.73 -20.15 -14.91
C LEU A 164 -10.67 -20.41 -13.41
N GLY A 165 -11.37 -19.63 -12.59
CA GLY A 165 -11.15 -19.54 -11.16
C GLY A 165 -9.87 -18.77 -10.84
N TYR A 166 -9.59 -18.58 -9.56
CA TYR A 166 -8.45 -17.79 -9.11
C TYR A 166 -7.81 -18.40 -7.87
N THR A 167 -6.48 -18.45 -7.87
CA THR A 167 -5.66 -18.59 -6.68
C THR A 167 -5.04 -17.25 -6.35
N ARG A 168 -5.17 -16.85 -5.07
CA ARG A 168 -4.69 -15.59 -4.51
C ARG A 168 -3.21 -15.34 -4.74
N ASN A 169 -2.87 -14.08 -4.90
CA ASN A 169 -1.51 -13.57 -4.94
C ASN A 169 -1.02 -13.10 -3.57
N SER A 170 -1.88 -12.42 -2.79
CA SER A 170 -1.46 -11.75 -1.55
C SER A 170 -2.10 -12.31 -0.29
N PHE A 171 -1.37 -12.21 0.82
CA PHE A 171 -1.79 -12.66 2.14
C PHE A 171 -1.57 -11.56 3.17
N LEU A 172 -2.56 -11.40 4.06
CA LEU A 172 -2.42 -10.64 5.29
C LEU A 172 -1.47 -11.39 6.24
N LEU A 173 -0.45 -10.71 6.76
CA LEU A 173 0.44 -11.21 7.79
C LEU A 173 0.28 -10.41 9.09
N VAL A 174 0.23 -11.12 10.21
CA VAL A 174 0.34 -10.55 11.57
C VAL A 174 1.50 -11.26 12.25
N GLU A 175 2.53 -10.51 12.67
CA GLU A 175 3.80 -11.07 13.16
C GLU A 175 4.34 -12.18 12.25
N GLY A 176 4.30 -11.93 10.93
CA GLY A 176 4.81 -12.84 9.91
C GLY A 176 3.88 -14.02 9.59
N GLN A 177 2.81 -14.24 10.35
CA GLN A 177 1.91 -15.37 10.14
C GLN A 177 0.69 -15.01 9.28
N PRO A 178 0.35 -15.82 8.25
CA PRO A 178 -0.81 -15.58 7.41
C PRO A 178 -2.11 -15.65 8.23
N THR A 179 -2.92 -14.61 8.14
CA THR A 179 -4.15 -14.46 8.92
C THR A 179 -5.36 -14.28 7.99
N PRO A 180 -6.41 -15.11 8.11
CA PRO A 180 -7.57 -15.03 7.23
C PRO A 180 -8.50 -13.87 7.59
N THR A 181 -9.08 -13.22 6.59
CA THR A 181 -10.12 -12.18 6.78
C THR A 181 -11.53 -12.78 6.74
N PHE A 182 -12.55 -11.94 6.92
CA PHE A 182 -13.95 -12.37 6.76
C PHE A 182 -14.22 -12.98 5.36
N ALA A 183 -13.47 -12.56 4.33
CA ALA A 183 -13.73 -12.94 2.95
C ALA A 183 -13.45 -14.42 2.65
N GLU A 184 -12.78 -15.15 3.53
CA GLU A 184 -12.55 -16.59 3.41
C GLU A 184 -13.72 -17.44 3.92
N ASP A 185 -14.68 -16.84 4.61
CA ASP A 185 -15.82 -17.52 5.19
C ASP A 185 -17.12 -17.12 4.50
N SER A 186 -17.74 -18.07 3.78
CA SER A 186 -19.01 -17.86 3.08
C SER A 186 -20.15 -17.39 4.01
N ALA A 187 -20.11 -17.72 5.31
CA ALA A 187 -21.12 -17.29 6.27
C ALA A 187 -21.02 -15.79 6.62
N LYS A 188 -19.88 -15.15 6.30
CA LYS A 188 -19.64 -13.72 6.54
C LYS A 188 -20.06 -12.82 5.37
N TYR A 189 -20.53 -13.40 4.27
CA TYR A 189 -21.16 -12.65 3.19
C TYR A 189 -22.66 -12.46 3.44
N ASP A 190 -23.24 -11.44 2.82
CA ASP A 190 -24.69 -11.22 2.85
C ASP A 190 -25.42 -12.45 2.29
N GLN A 191 -26.28 -13.06 3.11
CA GLN A 191 -26.99 -14.28 2.75
C GLN A 191 -28.00 -14.09 1.60
N SER A 192 -28.35 -12.83 1.27
CA SER A 192 -29.16 -12.53 0.10
C SER A 192 -28.41 -12.69 -1.22
N ILE A 193 -27.07 -12.62 -1.23
CA ILE A 193 -26.25 -12.73 -2.45
C ILE A 193 -25.60 -14.10 -2.61
N THR A 194 -25.37 -14.84 -1.52
CA THR A 194 -24.64 -16.13 -1.55
C THR A 194 -25.31 -17.17 -2.44
N GLY A 195 -26.64 -17.17 -2.52
CA GLY A 195 -27.40 -18.06 -3.42
C GLY A 195 -27.07 -17.85 -4.90
N ALA A 196 -26.84 -16.59 -5.32
CA ALA A 196 -26.46 -16.26 -6.70
C ALA A 196 -24.97 -16.48 -6.98
N LEU A 197 -24.12 -16.34 -5.95
CA LEU A 197 -22.67 -16.56 -6.05
C LEU A 197 -22.30 -18.05 -6.14
N GLY A 198 -23.02 -18.93 -5.45
CA GLY A 198 -22.75 -20.37 -5.43
C GLY A 198 -21.74 -20.78 -4.35
N SER A 199 -20.81 -21.69 -4.67
CA SER A 199 -19.89 -22.27 -3.69
C SER A 199 -18.56 -21.53 -3.64
N ILE A 200 -18.14 -21.07 -2.45
CA ILE A 200 -16.86 -20.38 -2.28
C ILE A 200 -15.66 -21.24 -2.70
N GLN A 201 -14.70 -20.64 -3.40
CA GLN A 201 -13.41 -21.27 -3.69
C GLN A 201 -12.39 -20.91 -2.62
N SER A 202 -11.72 -21.92 -2.07
CA SER A 202 -10.63 -21.70 -1.11
C SER A 202 -9.46 -20.96 -1.76
N ASN A 203 -8.73 -20.18 -0.96
CA ASN A 203 -7.52 -19.45 -1.38
C ASN A 203 -7.72 -18.57 -2.63
N SER A 204 -8.91 -18.01 -2.82
CA SER A 204 -9.29 -17.25 -4.02
C SER A 204 -9.46 -15.75 -3.77
N MET A 205 -9.03 -15.22 -2.63
CA MET A 205 -9.08 -13.79 -2.34
C MET A 205 -7.71 -13.22 -2.01
N ASN A 206 -7.50 -11.95 -2.33
CA ASN A 206 -6.33 -11.20 -1.90
C ASN A 206 -6.67 -10.41 -0.63
N SER A 207 -5.67 -10.21 0.24
CA SER A 207 -5.78 -9.33 1.40
C SER A 207 -4.49 -8.55 1.60
N VAL A 208 -4.64 -7.28 1.96
CA VAL A 208 -3.56 -6.30 2.15
C VAL A 208 -3.90 -5.44 3.38
N PRO A 209 -3.09 -5.42 4.45
CA PRO A 209 -3.36 -4.61 5.65
C PRO A 209 -2.81 -3.20 5.56
N ASN A 210 -3.63 -2.20 5.86
CA ASN A 210 -3.19 -0.80 5.92
C ASN A 210 -2.74 -0.37 7.33
N GLY A 211 -3.18 -1.04 8.40
CA GLY A 211 -2.76 -0.65 9.74
C GLY A 211 -3.25 -1.52 10.88
N ILE A 212 -2.86 -1.11 12.08
CA ILE A 212 -3.21 -1.72 13.37
C ILE A 212 -3.62 -0.62 14.34
N VAL A 213 -4.69 -0.84 15.11
CA VAL A 213 -5.19 0.08 16.12
C VAL A 213 -5.48 -0.67 17.41
N ASN A 214 -5.30 -0.04 18.56
CA ASN A 214 -5.66 -0.62 19.86
C ASN A 214 -6.96 0.00 20.38
N ASP A 215 -7.83 -0.79 21.02
CA ASP A 215 -9.08 -0.27 21.63
C ASP A 215 -8.88 0.38 23.01
N ALA A 216 -7.66 0.39 23.53
CA ALA A 216 -7.29 1.09 24.74
C ALA A 216 -6.18 2.10 24.48
N ASP A 217 -6.23 3.19 25.23
CA ASP A 217 -5.17 4.19 25.19
C ASP A 217 -3.88 3.57 25.75
N GLY A 218 -2.77 3.86 25.09
CA GLY A 218 -1.48 3.32 25.46
C GLY A 218 -1.34 1.80 25.32
N GLY A 219 -1.91 1.19 24.28
CA GLY A 219 -1.50 -0.13 23.78
C GLY A 219 -1.75 -1.33 24.71
N THR A 220 -2.61 -1.21 25.74
CA THR A 220 -2.92 -2.31 26.67
C THR A 220 -4.16 -3.13 26.31
N GLY A 221 -4.90 -2.70 25.29
CA GLY A 221 -6.15 -3.29 24.87
C GLY A 221 -5.99 -4.35 23.79
N THR A 222 -7.09 -4.66 23.12
CA THR A 222 -7.12 -5.56 21.97
C THR A 222 -6.57 -4.83 20.74
N ASP A 223 -5.67 -5.50 20.01
CA ASP A 223 -5.22 -5.00 18.72
C ASP A 223 -6.18 -5.42 17.61
N TYR A 224 -6.50 -4.47 16.74
CA TYR A 224 -7.33 -4.65 15.57
C TYR A 224 -6.55 -4.30 14.32
N VAL A 225 -6.49 -5.24 13.39
CA VAL A 225 -5.88 -5.05 12.08
C VAL A 225 -6.95 -4.63 11.09
N TYR A 226 -6.66 -3.60 10.31
CA TYR A 226 -7.54 -3.12 9.25
C TYR A 226 -6.81 -3.04 7.90
N GLY A 227 -7.58 -3.09 6.82
CA GLY A 227 -7.03 -3.04 5.47
C GLY A 227 -8.08 -3.31 4.41
N VAL A 228 -7.63 -3.84 3.27
CA VAL A 228 -8.48 -4.14 2.12
C VAL A 228 -8.36 -5.60 1.74
N THR A 229 -9.48 -6.21 1.37
CA THR A 229 -9.52 -7.56 0.81
C THR A 229 -10.37 -7.61 -0.45
N SER A 230 -10.04 -8.48 -1.40
CA SER A 230 -10.96 -8.82 -2.48
C SER A 230 -12.05 -9.77 -1.98
N GLY A 231 -13.15 -9.86 -2.73
CA GLY A 231 -14.07 -10.97 -2.52
C GLY A 231 -13.37 -12.29 -2.88
N ALA A 232 -13.73 -13.37 -2.19
CA ALA A 232 -13.46 -14.70 -2.70
C ALA A 232 -14.22 -14.90 -4.02
N TYR A 233 -13.66 -15.73 -4.89
CA TYR A 233 -14.39 -16.21 -6.05
C TYR A 233 -15.29 -17.37 -5.62
N PHE A 234 -16.50 -17.40 -6.16
CA PHE A 234 -17.49 -18.43 -5.92
C PHE A 234 -17.80 -19.12 -7.23
N LYS A 235 -17.99 -20.44 -7.21
CA LYS A 235 -18.39 -21.22 -8.39
C LYS A 235 -19.91 -21.30 -8.46
N ASN A 236 -20.50 -20.83 -9.56
CA ASN A 236 -21.90 -21.05 -9.92
C ASN A 236 -22.03 -21.63 -11.34
N GLY A 237 -23.25 -21.68 -11.87
CA GLY A 237 -23.53 -22.20 -13.22
C GLY A 237 -22.95 -21.35 -14.37
N SER A 238 -22.61 -20.09 -14.12
CA SER A 238 -22.11 -19.14 -15.13
C SER A 238 -20.59 -19.00 -15.15
N GLY A 239 -19.92 -19.39 -14.06
CA GLY A 239 -18.47 -19.30 -13.91
C GLY A 239 -18.06 -19.08 -12.47
N TYR A 240 -17.13 -18.15 -12.29
CA TYR A 240 -16.55 -17.81 -11.00
C TYR A 240 -16.74 -16.31 -10.68
N PRO A 241 -17.93 -15.83 -10.30
CA PRO A 241 -18.07 -14.45 -9.84
C PRO A 241 -17.38 -14.18 -8.50
N ARG A 242 -17.00 -12.93 -8.30
CA ARG A 242 -16.72 -12.35 -6.99
C ARG A 242 -17.79 -11.28 -6.66
N PRO A 243 -18.18 -11.13 -5.39
CA PRO A 243 -19.18 -10.13 -5.01
C PRO A 243 -18.68 -8.69 -5.13
N PHE A 244 -17.39 -8.46 -4.89
CA PHE A 244 -16.76 -7.16 -4.95
C PHE A 244 -15.27 -7.31 -5.28
N THR A 245 -14.68 -6.27 -5.86
CA THR A 245 -13.23 -6.24 -6.15
C THR A 245 -12.41 -5.85 -4.92
N LYS A 246 -12.94 -4.95 -4.08
CA LYS A 246 -12.27 -4.40 -2.88
C LYS A 246 -13.28 -4.16 -1.76
N ARG A 247 -12.95 -4.58 -0.54
CA ARG A 247 -13.74 -4.34 0.68
C ARG A 247 -12.79 -4.02 1.82
N GLY A 248 -13.00 -2.88 2.46
CA GLY A 248 -12.36 -2.54 3.72
C GLY A 248 -12.74 -3.56 4.78
N PHE A 249 -11.83 -3.91 5.67
CA PHE A 249 -12.10 -4.78 6.81
C PHE A 249 -11.43 -4.26 8.07
N ILE A 250 -11.94 -4.70 9.22
CA ILE A 250 -11.27 -4.63 10.51
C ILE A 250 -11.50 -5.94 11.28
N GLN A 251 -10.47 -6.43 11.95
CA GLN A 251 -10.52 -7.70 12.67
C GLN A 251 -9.54 -7.75 13.84
N ASP A 252 -9.86 -8.55 14.86
CA ASP A 252 -8.90 -8.98 15.88
C ASP A 252 -8.42 -10.41 15.61
N GLU A 253 -7.51 -10.91 16.44
CA GLU A 253 -7.04 -12.30 16.40
C GLU A 253 -8.05 -13.30 16.99
N ALA A 254 -9.07 -12.83 17.70
CA ALA A 254 -9.95 -13.66 18.52
C ALA A 254 -11.26 -14.04 17.80
N SER A 255 -12.11 -13.06 17.48
CA SER A 255 -13.46 -13.30 16.99
C SER A 255 -14.01 -12.22 16.05
N LEU A 256 -13.58 -10.96 16.17
CA LEU A 256 -14.07 -9.88 15.34
C LEU A 256 -13.53 -10.01 13.92
N LYS A 257 -14.41 -10.15 12.93
CA LYS A 257 -14.09 -10.11 11.50
C LYS A 257 -15.17 -9.37 10.76
N VAL A 258 -14.97 -8.08 10.54
CA VAL A 258 -16.01 -7.16 10.05
C VAL A 258 -15.66 -6.64 8.67
N ALA A 259 -16.61 -6.73 7.76
CA ALA A 259 -16.57 -6.08 6.47
C ALA A 259 -17.11 -4.65 6.58
N LEU A 260 -16.40 -3.69 5.98
CA LEU A 260 -16.81 -2.30 5.93
C LEU A 260 -17.64 -2.07 4.66
N ASN A 261 -18.96 -2.14 4.80
CA ASN A 261 -19.90 -2.10 3.68
C ASN A 261 -19.94 -0.73 2.97
N PRO A 262 -20.42 -0.66 1.71
CA PRO A 262 -20.57 0.59 0.99
C PRO A 262 -21.55 1.54 1.67
N ALA A 263 -21.68 2.76 1.14
CA ALA A 263 -22.56 3.76 1.72
C ALA A 263 -24.02 3.30 1.83
N THR A 264 -24.69 3.63 2.94
CA THR A 264 -26.11 3.28 3.15
C THR A 264 -27.04 3.91 2.12
N ASP A 265 -26.69 5.09 1.61
CA ASP A 265 -27.40 5.84 0.57
C ASP A 265 -26.92 5.50 -0.86
N ALA A 266 -26.04 4.49 -1.03
CA ALA A 266 -25.52 4.10 -2.33
C ALA A 266 -26.59 3.53 -3.28
N THR A 267 -26.30 3.59 -4.59
CA THR A 267 -27.10 2.91 -5.63
C THR A 267 -27.15 1.41 -5.39
N LYS A 268 -28.17 0.72 -5.92
CA LYS A 268 -28.31 -0.74 -5.76
C LYS A 268 -27.10 -1.50 -6.30
N LEU A 269 -26.51 -1.04 -7.41
CA LEU A 269 -25.28 -1.64 -7.94
C LEU A 269 -24.09 -1.40 -7.00
N ALA A 270 -23.92 -0.19 -6.48
CA ALA A 270 -22.84 0.09 -5.52
C ALA A 270 -23.02 -0.64 -4.18
N LYS A 271 -24.25 -0.92 -3.73
CA LYS A 271 -24.49 -1.81 -2.58
C LYS A 271 -24.12 -3.26 -2.86
N ALA A 272 -24.44 -3.75 -4.06
CA ALA A 272 -24.16 -5.13 -4.43
C ALA A 272 -22.67 -5.40 -4.71
N MET A 273 -21.99 -4.49 -5.41
CA MET A 273 -20.64 -4.71 -5.95
C MET A 273 -19.65 -3.57 -5.68
N GLY A 274 -20.09 -2.48 -5.06
CA GLY A 274 -19.26 -1.30 -4.80
C GLY A 274 -18.11 -1.59 -3.84
N THR A 275 -17.06 -0.81 -4.00
CA THR A 275 -15.80 -0.99 -3.29
C THR A 275 -15.72 -0.14 -2.03
N THR A 276 -14.93 -0.61 -1.06
CA THR A 276 -14.50 0.22 0.07
C THR A 276 -13.03 -0.02 0.39
N THR A 277 -12.40 0.97 1.00
CA THR A 277 -11.03 0.88 1.56
C THR A 277 -11.06 1.27 3.04
N ALA A 278 -10.09 0.78 3.83
CA ALA A 278 -9.85 1.21 5.20
C ALA A 278 -8.37 1.56 5.38
N TRP A 279 -8.07 2.79 5.76
CA TRP A 279 -6.71 3.37 5.75
C TRP A 279 -6.24 3.89 7.10
N GLY A 280 -7.15 4.39 7.93
CA GLY A 280 -6.83 4.83 9.29
C GLY A 280 -7.87 4.32 10.26
N ALA A 281 -7.49 4.13 11.53
CA ALA A 281 -8.44 3.85 12.59
C ALA A 281 -7.97 4.42 13.92
N ILE A 282 -8.93 4.84 14.75
CA ILE A 282 -8.70 5.27 16.13
C ILE A 282 -9.81 4.73 17.03
N LYS A 283 -9.52 4.52 18.30
CA LYS A 283 -10.55 4.33 19.32
C LYS A 283 -11.43 5.57 19.42
N ASN A 284 -12.74 5.38 19.55
CA ASN A 284 -13.65 6.48 19.85
C ASN A 284 -13.36 6.99 21.29
N PRO A 285 -13.03 8.28 21.49
CA PRO A 285 -12.75 8.82 22.82
C PRO A 285 -13.89 8.66 23.84
N ASN A 286 -15.14 8.55 23.37
CA ASN A 286 -16.32 8.56 24.24
C ASN A 286 -16.88 7.16 24.56
N ASN A 287 -16.42 6.10 23.89
CA ASN A 287 -16.93 4.73 24.09
C ASN A 287 -15.92 3.67 23.60
N THR A 288 -16.34 2.42 23.51
CA THR A 288 -15.48 1.30 23.11
C THR A 288 -15.47 1.04 21.60
N ASN A 289 -16.13 1.87 20.81
CA ASN A 289 -16.17 1.68 19.36
C ASN A 289 -14.84 2.09 18.73
N LEU A 290 -14.58 1.53 17.55
CA LEU A 290 -13.49 1.94 16.68
C LEU A 290 -14.05 2.82 15.56
N LEU A 291 -13.36 3.91 15.27
CA LEU A 291 -13.65 4.79 14.15
C LEU A 291 -12.64 4.47 13.04
N VAL A 292 -13.11 3.84 11.97
CA VAL A 292 -12.26 3.45 10.84
C VAL A 292 -12.55 4.39 9.67
N VAL A 293 -11.52 4.95 9.03
CA VAL A 293 -11.67 5.86 7.90
C VAL A 293 -11.11 5.27 6.61
N GLY A 294 -11.65 5.69 5.48
CA GLY A 294 -11.27 5.19 4.16
C GLY A 294 -12.12 5.80 3.06
N SER A 295 -12.47 4.98 2.07
CA SER A 295 -13.35 5.38 0.98
C SER A 295 -14.50 4.39 0.77
N ALA A 296 -15.64 4.88 0.30
CA ALA A 296 -16.77 4.05 -0.07
C ALA A 296 -17.39 4.45 -1.41
N SER A 297 -17.71 3.46 -2.22
CA SER A 297 -18.53 3.64 -3.42
C SER A 297 -19.94 4.08 -3.05
N PHE A 298 -20.44 5.09 -3.76
CA PHE A 298 -21.81 5.56 -3.60
C PHE A 298 -22.64 5.45 -4.89
N THR A 299 -21.99 5.46 -6.06
CA THR A 299 -22.63 5.24 -7.35
C THR A 299 -21.60 4.76 -8.37
N GLU A 300 -22.09 4.10 -9.41
CA GLU A 300 -21.30 3.69 -10.56
C GLU A 300 -20.76 4.87 -11.39
N SER A 301 -19.55 4.70 -11.90
CA SER A 301 -18.97 5.57 -12.92
C SER A 301 -19.71 5.42 -14.25
N TYR A 302 -19.24 6.08 -15.31
CA TYR A 302 -19.82 5.93 -16.63
C TYR A 302 -19.47 4.55 -17.23
N LEU A 303 -20.46 3.64 -17.20
CA LEU A 303 -20.32 2.23 -17.62
C LEU A 303 -20.58 2.00 -19.11
N ASP A 304 -21.19 2.96 -19.82
CA ASP A 304 -21.39 2.88 -21.28
C ASP A 304 -20.13 3.36 -22.03
N ASP A 305 -18.99 2.75 -21.70
CA ASP A 305 -17.66 3.07 -22.20
C ASP A 305 -16.84 1.79 -22.32
N SER A 306 -16.40 1.45 -23.54
CA SER A 306 -15.59 0.27 -23.79
C SER A 306 -14.22 0.32 -23.15
N ASN A 307 -13.70 1.52 -22.85
CA ASN A 307 -12.38 1.65 -22.24
C ASN A 307 -12.36 1.17 -20.76
N ARG A 308 -13.53 0.89 -20.17
CA ARG A 308 -13.64 0.23 -18.85
C ARG A 308 -13.38 -1.28 -18.89
N LEU A 309 -13.42 -1.87 -20.07
CA LEU A 309 -13.27 -3.30 -20.27
C LEU A 309 -11.86 -3.60 -20.77
N PRO A 310 -11.26 -4.72 -20.33
CA PRO A 310 -9.99 -5.19 -20.86
C PRO A 310 -10.01 -5.35 -22.39
N SER A 311 -8.91 -4.97 -23.04
CA SER A 311 -8.75 -5.17 -24.48
C SER A 311 -8.77 -6.65 -24.87
N SER A 312 -9.47 -6.97 -25.96
CA SER A 312 -9.50 -8.31 -26.55
C SER A 312 -8.17 -8.74 -27.19
N SER A 313 -7.23 -7.82 -27.38
CA SER A 313 -5.86 -8.17 -27.81
C SER A 313 -5.12 -8.96 -26.74
N ASP A 314 -5.34 -8.60 -25.48
CA ASP A 314 -4.55 -9.00 -24.33
C ASP A 314 -5.29 -10.03 -23.47
N LEU A 315 -6.62 -9.93 -23.36
CA LEU A 315 -7.45 -10.89 -22.66
C LEU A 315 -7.65 -12.15 -23.52
N ARG A 316 -6.89 -13.20 -23.20
CA ARG A 316 -6.96 -14.51 -23.86
C ARG A 316 -7.29 -15.62 -22.88
N ILE A 317 -7.98 -16.65 -23.34
CA ILE A 317 -8.18 -17.91 -22.61
C ILE A 317 -7.83 -19.04 -23.57
N ASN A 318 -6.89 -19.90 -23.19
CA ASN A 318 -6.38 -20.98 -24.05
C ASN A 318 -6.02 -20.45 -25.45
N ASP A 319 -5.28 -19.34 -25.50
CA ASP A 319 -4.89 -18.60 -26.72
C ASP A 319 -6.03 -18.02 -27.58
N VAL A 320 -7.27 -18.11 -27.12
CA VAL A 320 -8.43 -17.50 -27.79
C VAL A 320 -8.70 -16.12 -27.21
N LYS A 321 -8.68 -15.10 -28.07
CA LYS A 321 -9.07 -13.72 -27.74
C LYS A 321 -10.50 -13.66 -27.22
N GLN A 322 -10.70 -12.94 -26.12
CA GLN A 322 -12.01 -12.74 -25.51
C GLN A 322 -12.46 -11.31 -25.75
N SER A 323 -13.68 -11.14 -26.27
CA SER A 323 -14.29 -9.81 -26.43
C SER A 323 -15.41 -9.65 -25.44
N LEU A 324 -15.40 -8.54 -24.71
CA LEU A 324 -16.40 -8.18 -23.71
C LEU A 324 -17.35 -7.11 -24.27
N SER A 325 -18.61 -7.13 -23.84
CA SER A 325 -19.65 -6.25 -24.35
C SER A 325 -19.88 -5.03 -23.46
N THR A 326 -19.68 -3.83 -24.01
CA THR A 326 -20.04 -2.57 -23.33
C THR A 326 -21.53 -2.52 -22.98
N SER A 327 -22.41 -3.08 -23.84
CA SER A 327 -23.83 -3.16 -23.54
C SER A 327 -24.14 -4.05 -22.33
N ASN A 328 -23.38 -5.14 -22.13
CA ASN A 328 -23.51 -5.98 -20.94
C ASN A 328 -23.03 -5.24 -19.68
N LEU A 329 -21.90 -4.54 -19.76
CA LEU A 329 -21.39 -3.71 -18.65
C LEU A 329 -22.41 -2.64 -18.24
N ASN A 330 -22.98 -1.92 -19.21
CA ASN A 330 -24.00 -0.90 -18.95
C ASN A 330 -25.29 -1.51 -18.36
N ASN A 331 -25.62 -2.75 -18.71
CA ASN A 331 -26.80 -3.46 -18.20
C ASN A 331 -26.67 -3.90 -16.73
N CYS A 332 -25.46 -3.92 -16.15
CA CYS A 332 -25.25 -4.31 -14.74
C CYS A 332 -26.06 -3.42 -13.77
N SER A 333 -26.14 -2.11 -14.04
CA SER A 333 -26.97 -1.20 -13.23
C SER A 333 -28.45 -1.58 -13.27
N LYS A 334 -28.94 -2.00 -14.44
CA LYS A 334 -30.33 -2.47 -14.59
C LYS A 334 -30.57 -3.76 -13.84
N GLN A 335 -29.68 -4.74 -13.96
CA GLN A 335 -29.79 -6.02 -13.23
C GLN A 335 -29.84 -5.80 -11.72
N ALA A 336 -28.95 -4.96 -11.17
CA ALA A 336 -28.98 -4.61 -9.75
C ALA A 336 -30.28 -3.89 -9.36
N ASN A 337 -30.80 -3.00 -10.22
CA ASN A 337 -32.05 -2.28 -9.96
C ASN A 337 -33.28 -3.18 -9.93
N ASP A 338 -33.32 -4.16 -10.83
CA ASP A 338 -34.39 -5.13 -10.98
C ASP A 338 -34.30 -6.27 -9.92
N GLY A 339 -33.20 -6.34 -9.16
CA GLY A 339 -32.95 -7.40 -8.18
C GLY A 339 -32.49 -8.72 -8.80
N ASP A 340 -32.07 -8.70 -10.06
CA ASP A 340 -31.55 -9.86 -10.79
C ASP A 340 -30.09 -10.15 -10.42
N LEU A 341 -29.88 -10.68 -9.22
CA LEU A 341 -28.55 -11.04 -8.72
C LEU A 341 -27.91 -12.20 -9.50
N ASN A 342 -28.72 -13.12 -10.03
CA ASN A 342 -28.23 -14.22 -10.87
C ASN A 342 -27.69 -13.70 -12.20
N GLY A 343 -28.39 -12.75 -12.84
CA GLY A 343 -27.89 -12.07 -14.03
C GLY A 343 -26.66 -11.23 -13.74
N LEU A 344 -26.67 -10.46 -12.65
CA LEU A 344 -25.56 -9.60 -12.25
C LEU A 344 -24.26 -10.39 -12.02
N PHE A 345 -24.29 -11.40 -11.15
CA PHE A 345 -23.12 -12.25 -10.89
C PHE A 345 -22.89 -13.31 -11.99
N GLY A 346 -23.87 -13.54 -12.86
CA GLY A 346 -23.74 -14.41 -14.03
C GLY A 346 -23.07 -13.74 -15.24
N THR A 347 -22.89 -12.42 -15.21
CA THR A 347 -22.34 -11.62 -16.32
C THR A 347 -20.87 -11.28 -16.06
N TRP A 348 -19.99 -11.67 -16.98
CA TRP A 348 -18.54 -11.44 -16.82
C TRP A 348 -18.21 -9.95 -16.78
N GLU A 349 -18.86 -9.17 -17.64
CA GLU A 349 -18.64 -7.72 -17.73
C GLU A 349 -18.94 -6.99 -16.42
N CYS A 350 -19.88 -7.49 -15.62
CA CYS A 350 -20.17 -6.89 -14.31
C CYS A 350 -19.01 -7.04 -13.30
N GLN A 351 -18.06 -7.95 -13.55
CA GLN A 351 -16.86 -8.08 -12.70
C GLN A 351 -15.85 -6.92 -12.90
N PHE A 352 -16.10 -6.06 -13.90
CA PHE A 352 -15.31 -4.86 -14.24
C PHE A 352 -16.04 -3.56 -13.93
N THR A 353 -17.15 -3.59 -13.18
CA THR A 353 -17.84 -2.36 -12.77
C THR A 353 -16.92 -1.47 -11.95
N VAL A 354 -16.94 -0.17 -12.27
CA VAL A 354 -16.16 0.86 -11.62
C VAL A 354 -17.07 1.91 -10.98
N PHE A 355 -16.60 2.55 -9.91
CA PHE A 355 -17.43 3.39 -9.05
C PHE A 355 -16.79 4.75 -8.79
N ALA A 356 -17.64 5.75 -8.55
CA ALA A 356 -17.27 6.97 -7.87
C ALA A 356 -17.19 6.68 -6.36
N ASN A 357 -16.07 7.06 -5.75
CA ASN A 357 -15.79 6.81 -4.34
C ASN A 357 -15.68 8.12 -3.58
N ASP A 358 -16.16 8.12 -2.34
CA ASP A 358 -16.11 9.28 -1.47
C ASP A 358 -15.46 8.93 -0.13
N ALA A 359 -15.01 9.94 0.62
CA ALA A 359 -14.38 9.75 1.92
C ALA A 359 -15.43 9.36 2.98
N TYR A 360 -15.23 8.22 3.64
CA TYR A 360 -16.15 7.66 4.61
C TYR A 360 -15.45 7.29 5.92
N LEU A 361 -16.25 7.27 6.98
CA LEU A 361 -15.92 6.75 8.30
C LEU A 361 -16.88 5.59 8.61
N TRP A 362 -16.42 4.55 9.30
CA TRP A 362 -17.25 3.50 9.87
C TRP A 362 -17.16 3.57 11.38
N ASN A 363 -18.31 3.68 12.04
CA ASN A 363 -18.42 3.46 13.48
C ASN A 363 -18.60 1.96 13.72
N VAL A 364 -17.57 1.32 14.26
CA VAL A 364 -17.49 -0.14 14.44
C VAL A 364 -17.65 -0.45 15.92
N ASN A 365 -18.62 -1.28 16.28
CA ASN A 365 -18.78 -1.79 17.64
C ASN A 365 -18.11 -3.18 17.74
N PRO A 366 -16.97 -3.33 18.44
CA PRO A 366 -16.29 -4.61 18.55
C PRO A 366 -17.11 -5.67 19.29
N ALA A 367 -18.06 -5.28 20.15
CA ALA A 367 -18.82 -6.22 20.97
C ALA A 367 -19.84 -7.05 20.16
N ASP A 368 -20.45 -6.46 19.12
CA ASP A 368 -21.44 -7.13 18.27
C ASP A 368 -21.00 -7.27 16.80
N GLY A 369 -19.89 -6.65 16.42
CA GLY A 369 -19.36 -6.68 15.06
C GLY A 369 -20.13 -5.83 14.06
N SER A 370 -20.98 -4.91 14.52
CA SER A 370 -21.65 -3.96 13.64
C SER A 370 -20.69 -2.87 13.17
N ALA A 371 -20.82 -2.47 11.90
CA ALA A 371 -20.06 -1.37 11.29
C ALA A 371 -21.02 -0.48 10.49
N THR A 372 -21.18 0.76 10.93
CA THR A 372 -22.09 1.72 10.28
C THR A 372 -21.31 2.72 9.44
N PRO A 373 -21.50 2.76 8.11
CA PRO A 373 -20.84 3.75 7.24
C PRO A 373 -21.46 5.13 7.42
N ILE A 374 -20.61 6.15 7.50
CA ILE A 374 -20.95 7.55 7.75
C ILE A 374 -20.16 8.41 6.75
N ARG A 375 -20.87 9.24 5.99
CA ARG A 375 -20.22 10.19 5.07
C ARG A 375 -19.56 11.31 5.88
N ILE A 376 -18.29 11.59 5.60
CA ILE A 376 -17.50 12.58 6.36
C ILE A 376 -18.00 14.01 6.07
N THR A 377 -18.19 14.35 4.81
CA THR A 377 -18.60 15.69 4.38
C THR A 377 -19.59 15.64 3.22
N ALA A 378 -20.39 16.70 3.07
CA ALA A 378 -21.33 16.78 1.97
C ALA A 378 -20.60 16.91 0.62
N ARG A 379 -21.10 16.19 -0.39
CA ARG A 379 -20.57 16.29 -1.75
C ARG A 379 -20.94 17.63 -2.36
N THR A 380 -19.96 18.29 -2.97
CA THR A 380 -20.14 19.56 -3.70
C THR A 380 -20.02 19.42 -5.21
N LEU A 381 -19.63 18.24 -5.67
CA LEU A 381 -19.47 17.90 -7.08
C LEU A 381 -20.30 16.65 -7.40
N ASP A 382 -20.75 16.57 -8.65
CA ASP A 382 -21.43 15.39 -9.16
C ASP A 382 -20.48 14.19 -9.24
N ALA A 383 -21.06 12.98 -9.20
CA ALA A 383 -20.30 11.73 -9.28
C ALA A 383 -19.45 11.59 -10.55
N ARG A 384 -19.86 12.25 -11.64
CA ARG A 384 -19.20 12.25 -12.94
C ARG A 384 -18.87 13.69 -13.29
N ASP A 385 -17.77 13.91 -14.00
CA ASP A 385 -17.45 15.24 -14.51
C ASP A 385 -18.59 15.72 -15.44
N PRO A 386 -18.99 17.00 -15.37
CA PRO A 386 -20.15 17.48 -16.10
C PRO A 386 -19.91 17.61 -17.62
N ASP A 387 -18.64 17.55 -18.05
CA ASP A 387 -18.22 17.73 -19.44
C ASP A 387 -18.36 16.41 -20.21
N GLU A 388 -17.35 15.52 -20.15
CA GLU A 388 -17.35 14.25 -20.89
C GLU A 388 -18.06 13.11 -20.13
N LYS A 389 -18.35 13.30 -18.84
CA LYS A 389 -18.88 12.28 -17.90
C LYS A 389 -17.99 11.07 -17.70
N ARG A 390 -16.76 11.09 -18.20
CA ARG A 390 -15.82 9.97 -18.17
C ARG A 390 -14.97 9.95 -16.91
N ARG A 391 -14.70 11.11 -16.28
CA ARG A 391 -14.01 11.12 -14.98
C ARG A 391 -15.03 11.00 -13.88
N SER A 392 -14.67 10.22 -12.87
CA SER A 392 -15.50 10.04 -11.70
C SER A 392 -14.93 10.80 -10.51
N TYR A 393 -15.82 11.27 -9.65
CA TYR A 393 -15.45 11.78 -8.34
C TYR A 393 -14.74 10.67 -7.53
N GLN A 394 -13.57 11.00 -7.01
CA GLN A 394 -12.75 10.14 -6.15
C GLN A 394 -12.30 10.92 -4.91
N ALA A 395 -12.61 10.39 -3.73
CA ALA A 395 -12.12 10.87 -2.44
C ALA A 395 -11.85 9.70 -1.50
N SER A 396 -10.93 9.88 -0.57
CA SER A 396 -10.55 8.88 0.43
C SER A 396 -10.03 9.56 1.68
N ALA A 397 -10.39 9.07 2.86
CA ALA A 397 -9.73 9.42 4.10
C ALA A 397 -8.57 8.44 4.36
N ARG A 398 -7.36 8.96 4.57
CA ARG A 398 -6.12 8.19 4.75
C ARG A 398 -5.75 8.01 6.22
N ALA A 399 -5.93 9.03 7.03
CA ALA A 399 -5.62 8.99 8.46
C ALA A 399 -6.65 9.77 9.28
N ILE A 400 -6.78 9.39 10.54
CA ILE A 400 -7.64 10.04 11.55
C ILE A 400 -6.84 10.15 12.84
N GLU A 401 -6.90 11.32 13.47
CA GLU A 401 -6.16 11.60 14.70
C GLU A 401 -6.95 12.51 15.63
N ASN A 402 -6.78 12.31 16.94
CA ASN A 402 -7.28 13.20 17.97
C ASN A 402 -6.29 14.36 18.21
N VAL A 403 -6.61 15.53 17.66
CA VAL A 403 -5.82 16.75 17.79
C VAL A 403 -6.54 17.70 18.75
N ASN A 404 -6.07 17.77 20.00
CA ASN A 404 -6.67 18.62 21.05
C ASN A 404 -8.20 18.44 21.17
N ASP A 405 -8.63 17.19 21.39
CA ASP A 405 -10.04 16.75 21.50
C ASP A 405 -10.88 16.95 20.22
N LYS A 406 -10.22 17.07 19.07
CA LYS A 406 -10.87 17.15 17.76
C LYS A 406 -10.40 16.00 16.88
N LEU A 407 -11.35 15.21 16.39
CA LEU A 407 -11.07 14.16 15.41
C LEU A 407 -10.82 14.78 14.03
N MET A 408 -9.55 15.03 13.75
CA MET A 408 -9.07 15.50 12.45
C MET A 408 -8.92 14.32 11.52
N ILE A 409 -9.34 14.49 10.27
CA ILE A 409 -9.18 13.46 9.23
C ILE A 409 -8.42 14.09 8.06
N VAL A 410 -7.51 13.34 7.45
CA VAL A 410 -6.78 13.77 6.25
C VAL A 410 -6.90 12.74 5.15
N GLY A 411 -6.70 13.16 3.91
CA GLY A 411 -6.71 12.26 2.76
C GLY A 411 -6.77 13.00 1.43
N THR A 412 -7.71 12.62 0.57
CA THR A 412 -7.99 13.28 -0.70
C THR A 412 -9.45 13.61 -0.89
N SER A 413 -9.72 14.58 -1.76
CA SER A 413 -11.03 14.82 -2.36
C SER A 413 -10.90 15.32 -3.78
N THR A 414 -11.95 15.19 -4.57
CA THR A 414 -11.97 15.72 -5.93
C THR A 414 -12.15 17.23 -5.94
N GLU A 415 -11.33 17.90 -6.75
CA GLU A 415 -11.51 19.26 -7.21
C GLU A 415 -11.87 19.27 -8.70
N ARG A 416 -12.76 20.19 -9.11
CA ARG A 416 -12.93 20.55 -10.52
C ARG A 416 -12.04 21.76 -10.83
N VAL A 417 -10.85 21.51 -11.35
CA VAL A 417 -9.84 22.56 -11.57
C VAL A 417 -10.27 23.46 -12.73
N SER A 418 -10.43 24.76 -12.46
CA SER A 418 -10.79 25.78 -13.48
C SER A 418 -12.04 25.43 -14.30
N ASN A 419 -12.99 24.68 -13.73
CA ASN A 419 -14.17 24.16 -14.45
C ASN A 419 -13.85 23.28 -15.68
N ASP A 420 -12.71 22.58 -15.67
CA ASP A 420 -12.18 21.84 -16.83
C ASP A 420 -12.14 20.33 -16.59
N TYR A 421 -11.45 19.87 -15.54
CA TYR A 421 -11.35 18.43 -15.25
C TYR A 421 -11.38 18.15 -13.75
N TYR A 422 -11.79 16.93 -13.41
CA TYR A 422 -11.69 16.39 -12.05
C TYR A 422 -10.28 15.90 -11.75
N VAL A 423 -9.81 16.16 -10.53
CA VAL A 423 -8.53 15.66 -10.01
C VAL A 423 -8.59 15.45 -8.51
N GLN A 424 -7.85 14.46 -8.00
CA GLN A 424 -7.69 14.24 -6.57
C GLN A 424 -6.70 15.25 -5.97
N ARG A 425 -7.14 15.96 -4.94
CA ARG A 425 -6.32 16.87 -4.13
C ARG A 425 -6.27 16.45 -2.68
N ALA A 426 -5.11 16.67 -2.07
CA ALA A 426 -4.91 16.50 -0.64
C ALA A 426 -5.92 17.36 0.12
N ALA A 427 -6.52 16.80 1.18
CA ALA A 427 -7.57 17.44 1.95
C ALA A 427 -7.40 17.19 3.44
N VAL A 428 -7.79 18.20 4.23
CA VAL A 428 -8.02 18.12 5.67
C VAL A 428 -9.50 18.27 5.92
N TYR A 429 -10.05 17.44 6.79
CA TYR A 429 -11.44 17.46 7.23
C TYR A 429 -11.45 17.82 8.72
N THR A 430 -11.98 19.00 9.04
CA THR A 430 -12.06 19.52 10.42
C THR A 430 -13.45 19.23 10.98
N PRO A 431 -13.59 18.68 12.19
CA PRO A 431 -14.90 18.38 12.76
C PRO A 431 -15.68 19.67 13.03
N LYS A 432 -16.96 19.67 12.69
CA LYS A 432 -17.90 20.74 13.04
C LYS A 432 -18.13 20.74 14.55
N THR A 433 -18.49 21.90 15.09
CA THR A 433 -18.85 22.04 16.52
C THR A 433 -20.07 21.22 16.92
N THR A 434 -20.83 20.71 15.95
CA THR A 434 -22.02 19.87 16.14
C THR A 434 -21.72 18.37 16.20
N LEU A 435 -20.47 17.94 16.00
CA LEU A 435 -20.09 16.54 16.05
C LEU A 435 -20.32 15.97 17.46
N ASP A 436 -21.19 14.97 17.57
CA ASP A 436 -21.38 14.15 18.77
C ASP A 436 -20.75 12.78 18.55
N LEU A 437 -19.71 12.44 19.33
CA LEU A 437 -19.00 11.16 19.21
C LEU A 437 -19.80 9.97 19.75
N ASN A 438 -20.89 10.20 20.49
CA ASN A 438 -21.82 9.14 20.90
C ASN A 438 -22.81 8.79 19.78
N ASP A 439 -23.07 9.74 18.86
CA ASP A 439 -24.03 9.58 17.77
C ASP A 439 -23.56 10.32 16.52
N ILE A 440 -22.49 9.81 15.92
CA ILE A 440 -21.83 10.44 14.77
C ILE A 440 -22.78 10.40 13.56
N LYS A 441 -23.18 11.60 13.09
CA LYS A 441 -24.02 11.77 11.90
C LYS A 441 -23.18 12.00 10.64
N ALA A 442 -23.83 11.88 9.48
CA ALA A 442 -23.23 12.28 8.23
C ALA A 442 -22.93 13.79 8.19
N ASP A 443 -21.96 14.15 7.37
CA ASP A 443 -21.60 15.53 7.02
C ASP A 443 -21.17 16.39 8.22
N GLN A 444 -20.53 15.78 9.22
CA GLN A 444 -20.08 16.46 10.45
C GLN A 444 -18.65 17.01 10.35
N TRP A 445 -18.03 17.03 9.17
CA TRP A 445 -16.72 17.66 8.94
C TRP A 445 -16.77 18.69 7.80
N ASP A 446 -15.99 19.76 7.98
CA ASP A 446 -15.70 20.76 6.96
C ASP A 446 -14.41 20.40 6.22
N LYS A 447 -14.50 20.37 4.89
CA LYS A 447 -13.37 20.01 4.01
C LYS A 447 -12.58 21.24 3.61
N LYS A 448 -11.25 21.16 3.71
CA LYS A 448 -10.29 22.11 3.16
C LYS A 448 -9.30 21.39 2.25
N LEU A 449 -9.20 21.80 0.99
CA LEU A 449 -8.12 21.35 0.10
C LEU A 449 -6.81 22.03 0.48
N ILE A 450 -5.70 21.30 0.44
CA ILE A 450 -4.37 21.78 0.82
C ILE A 450 -3.33 21.53 -0.27
N GLY A 451 -2.21 22.26 -0.20
CA GLY A 451 -1.07 22.09 -1.10
C GLY A 451 -1.06 23.02 -2.31
N PRO A 452 -0.27 22.69 -3.35
CA PRO A 452 0.07 23.62 -4.43
C PRO A 452 -1.11 23.83 -5.39
N GLU A 453 -1.08 24.92 -6.14
CA GLU A 453 -2.00 25.12 -7.26
C GLU A 453 -1.76 24.08 -8.38
N PHE A 454 -2.85 23.52 -8.91
CA PHE A 454 -2.76 22.45 -9.93
C PHE A 454 -2.56 22.98 -11.35
N LYS A 455 -2.74 24.30 -11.55
CA LYS A 455 -2.49 25.00 -12.80
C LYS A 455 -1.66 26.26 -12.56
N ASP A 456 -0.84 26.57 -13.55
CA ASP A 456 -0.20 27.88 -13.74
C ASP A 456 -0.65 28.41 -15.10
N GLY A 457 -1.56 29.39 -15.08
CA GLY A 457 -2.36 29.75 -16.26
C GLY A 457 -3.11 28.53 -16.81
N ASP A 458 -2.90 28.23 -18.09
CA ASP A 458 -3.51 27.07 -18.75
C ASP A 458 -2.70 25.76 -18.60
N LYS A 459 -1.54 25.83 -17.95
CA LYS A 459 -0.64 24.66 -17.84
C LYS A 459 -0.94 23.88 -16.57
N ARG A 460 -1.44 22.65 -16.73
CA ARG A 460 -1.49 21.65 -15.64
C ARG A 460 -0.07 21.39 -15.09
N GLN A 461 0.06 21.43 -13.77
CA GLN A 461 1.31 21.23 -13.03
C GLN A 461 1.34 19.89 -12.30
N TYR A 462 0.21 19.48 -11.70
CA TYR A 462 0.13 18.27 -10.87
C TYR A 462 -0.90 17.27 -11.41
N ALA A 463 -0.55 16.00 -11.29
CA ALA A 463 -1.37 14.85 -11.66
C ALA A 463 -2.37 14.53 -10.55
N TYR A 464 -1.92 14.48 -9.29
CA TYR A 464 -2.73 14.34 -8.07
C TYR A 464 -1.95 14.86 -6.85
N SER A 465 -2.63 15.01 -5.71
CA SER A 465 -1.99 15.15 -4.39
C SER A 465 -2.77 14.38 -3.33
N VAL A 466 -2.07 13.90 -2.31
CA VAL A 466 -2.59 13.07 -1.21
C VAL A 466 -1.99 13.54 0.09
N ALA A 467 -2.82 13.76 1.11
CA ALA A 467 -2.35 13.78 2.50
C ALA A 467 -2.36 12.33 3.01
N THR A 468 -1.20 11.82 3.43
CA THR A 468 -1.01 10.41 3.77
C THR A 468 -1.23 10.15 5.24
N ASP A 469 -0.78 11.06 6.11
CA ASP A 469 -0.86 10.88 7.56
C ASP A 469 -0.91 12.22 8.33
N ILE A 470 -1.35 12.18 9.59
CA ILE A 470 -1.47 13.33 10.50
C ILE A 470 -1.15 12.90 11.93
N ASN A 471 -0.47 13.76 12.69
CA ASN A 471 -0.18 13.52 14.12
C ASN A 471 -0.96 14.44 15.07
N THR A 472 -0.84 14.20 16.37
CA THR A 472 -1.53 14.95 17.44
C THR A 472 -1.17 16.45 17.50
N LYS A 473 -0.10 16.87 16.81
CA LYS A 473 0.35 18.27 16.68
C LYS A 473 -0.18 18.96 15.42
N ASP A 474 -1.19 18.36 14.78
CA ASP A 474 -1.84 18.88 13.57
C ASP A 474 -0.87 19.06 12.38
N GLN A 475 0.21 18.28 12.38
CA GLN A 475 1.16 18.21 11.27
C GLN A 475 0.70 17.12 10.31
N VAL A 476 0.48 17.51 9.07
CA VAL A 476 0.05 16.61 7.99
C VAL A 476 1.23 16.35 7.07
N THR A 477 1.45 15.09 6.69
CA THR A 477 2.42 14.72 5.66
C THR A 477 1.70 14.21 4.41
N GLY A 478 2.38 14.23 3.26
CA GLY A 478 1.77 13.79 2.02
C GLY A 478 2.65 13.94 0.78
N VAL A 479 2.06 13.72 -0.38
CA VAL A 479 2.72 13.80 -1.68
C VAL A 479 1.91 14.58 -2.71
N ALA A 480 2.60 15.23 -3.65
CA ALA A 480 2.02 15.83 -4.85
C ALA A 480 2.78 15.34 -6.10
N LYS A 481 2.09 14.64 -7.00
CA LYS A 481 2.67 14.08 -8.22
C LYS A 481 2.72 15.13 -9.32
N LEU A 482 3.90 15.39 -9.87
CA LEU A 482 4.04 16.28 -11.02
C LEU A 482 3.41 15.66 -12.27
N TYR A 483 2.67 16.49 -13.01
CA TYR A 483 2.16 16.18 -14.34
C TYR A 483 3.20 16.44 -15.44
N ARG A 484 4.16 17.33 -15.17
CA ARG A 484 5.24 17.70 -16.09
C ARG A 484 6.57 17.25 -15.52
N SER A 485 7.47 16.82 -16.37
CA SER A 485 8.78 16.40 -15.91
C SER A 485 9.61 17.62 -15.50
N GLU A 486 10.29 17.48 -14.36
CA GLU A 486 11.31 18.40 -13.87
C GLU A 486 12.56 17.58 -13.59
N SER A 487 13.75 18.08 -13.94
CA SER A 487 15.01 17.32 -13.79
C SER A 487 14.95 15.89 -14.37
N ARG A 488 14.23 15.71 -15.49
CA ARG A 488 13.98 14.43 -16.18
C ARG A 488 13.29 13.38 -15.31
N THR A 489 12.29 13.79 -14.52
CA THR A 489 11.46 12.90 -13.70
C THR A 489 10.08 13.51 -13.45
N TYR A 490 9.06 12.65 -13.40
CA TYR A 490 7.70 13.01 -12.97
C TYR A 490 7.60 12.81 -11.45
N THR A 491 8.23 13.70 -10.70
CA THR A 491 8.43 13.54 -9.24
C THR A 491 7.13 13.53 -8.45
N GLU A 492 7.02 12.62 -7.48
CA GLU A 492 6.16 12.73 -6.31
C GLU A 492 6.90 13.54 -5.26
N ARG A 493 6.50 14.81 -5.12
CA ARG A 493 7.08 15.71 -4.14
C ARG A 493 6.41 15.50 -2.79
N MET A 494 7.21 15.13 -1.80
CA MET A 494 6.73 15.01 -0.43
C MET A 494 6.54 16.40 0.19
N PHE A 495 5.58 16.53 1.09
CA PHE A 495 5.30 17.78 1.79
C PHE A 495 4.97 17.56 3.27
N ILE A 496 5.15 18.63 4.05
CA ILE A 496 4.55 18.79 5.38
C ILE A 496 3.65 20.03 5.35
N TYR A 497 2.50 19.92 6.01
CA TYR A 497 1.55 20.99 6.19
C TYR A 497 1.21 21.14 7.68
N ASP A 498 1.57 22.27 8.26
CA ASP A 498 1.17 22.67 9.61
C ASP A 498 -0.24 23.26 9.50
N ASN A 499 -1.25 22.48 9.86
CA ASN A 499 -2.64 22.88 9.69
C ASN A 499 -3.06 23.97 10.69
N THR A 500 -2.46 23.98 11.88
CA THR A 500 -2.68 25.03 12.88
C THR A 500 -2.18 26.40 12.39
N LYS A 501 -1.03 26.45 11.71
CA LYS A 501 -0.47 27.70 11.14
C LYS A 501 -0.91 27.97 9.70
N GLY A 502 -1.50 26.99 9.03
CA GLY A 502 -1.79 27.05 7.59
C GLY A 502 -0.54 27.10 6.72
N SER A 503 0.58 26.53 7.17
CA SER A 503 1.88 26.61 6.49
C SER A 503 2.20 25.32 5.74
N TYR A 504 2.36 25.42 4.42
CA TYR A 504 2.71 24.29 3.55
C TYR A 504 4.19 24.37 3.12
N LYS A 505 4.89 23.24 3.15
CA LYS A 505 6.30 23.16 2.74
C LYS A 505 6.59 21.85 2.02
N PHE A 506 7.26 21.90 0.87
CA PHE A 506 7.82 20.71 0.24
C PHE A 506 9.10 20.25 0.97
N LEU A 507 9.35 18.95 0.97
CA LEU A 507 10.64 18.38 1.36
C LEU A 507 11.56 18.47 0.13
N ASP A 508 12.44 19.47 0.13
CA ASP A 508 13.37 19.79 -0.96
C ASP A 508 14.80 20.01 -0.44
N ALA A 509 15.72 20.33 -1.34
CA ALA A 509 17.13 20.52 -1.01
C ALA A 509 17.38 21.65 0.00
N GLY A 510 16.45 22.61 0.12
CA GLY A 510 16.47 23.67 1.13
C GLY A 510 16.02 23.19 2.52
N VAL A 511 15.34 22.04 2.61
CA VAL A 511 15.09 21.33 3.86
C VAL A 511 16.32 20.51 4.25
N ASN A 512 16.75 19.63 3.35
CA ASN A 512 17.91 18.77 3.55
C ASN A 512 18.44 18.26 2.19
N PRO A 513 19.76 18.17 1.97
CA PRO A 513 20.34 17.75 0.69
C PRO A 513 19.91 16.37 0.18
N ILE A 514 19.43 15.47 1.04
CA ILE A 514 18.90 14.16 0.61
C ILE A 514 17.69 14.32 -0.31
N PHE A 515 16.90 15.39 -0.15
CA PHE A 515 15.75 15.73 -0.98
C PHE A 515 16.17 16.57 -2.21
N PHE A 516 17.13 16.06 -2.97
CA PHE A 516 17.68 16.78 -4.13
C PHE A 516 16.62 17.09 -5.20
N ASP A 517 16.94 18.01 -6.12
CA ASP A 517 16.01 18.43 -7.17
C ASP A 517 15.57 17.26 -8.05
N GLY A 518 14.26 17.03 -8.08
CA GLY A 518 13.64 15.91 -8.79
C GLY A 518 13.68 14.58 -8.03
N SER A 519 14.10 14.54 -6.77
CA SER A 519 14.03 13.31 -5.96
C SER A 519 12.58 12.84 -5.79
N ASN A 520 12.26 11.66 -6.31
CA ASN A 520 10.95 11.05 -6.17
C ASN A 520 10.84 10.39 -4.79
N GLY A 521 9.75 10.63 -4.08
CA GLY A 521 9.56 10.06 -2.75
C GLY A 521 8.10 9.92 -2.34
N TYR A 522 7.89 9.15 -1.29
CA TYR A 522 6.59 8.95 -0.66
C TYR A 522 6.75 9.01 0.85
N ALA A 523 6.14 10.01 1.48
CA ALA A 523 6.10 10.16 2.92
C ALA A 523 4.92 9.34 3.46
N ALA A 524 5.23 8.22 4.11
CA ALA A 524 4.24 7.22 4.50
C ALA A 524 3.55 7.55 5.82
N ALA A 525 4.31 7.95 6.84
CA ALA A 525 3.81 8.17 8.18
C ALA A 525 4.54 9.32 8.90
N ILE A 526 3.90 9.87 9.94
CA ILE A 526 4.46 10.88 10.85
C ILE A 526 4.05 10.57 12.30
N ASN A 527 5.02 10.40 13.19
CA ASN A 527 4.72 10.20 14.62
C ASN A 527 4.52 11.52 15.38
N ASN A 528 4.17 11.43 16.67
CA ASN A 528 3.95 12.58 17.55
C ASN A 528 5.23 13.34 17.90
N ASN A 529 6.41 12.83 17.53
CA ASN A 529 7.69 13.55 17.60
C ASN A 529 7.99 14.36 16.34
N ASN A 530 7.05 14.44 15.38
CA ASN A 530 7.23 15.04 14.05
C ASN A 530 8.35 14.37 13.23
N VAL A 531 8.56 13.07 13.44
CA VAL A 531 9.46 12.27 12.62
C VAL A 531 8.67 11.72 11.44
N VAL A 532 9.03 12.15 10.24
CA VAL A 532 8.44 11.68 8.98
C VAL A 532 9.29 10.55 8.41
N VAL A 533 8.64 9.48 7.99
CA VAL A 533 9.30 8.32 7.39
C VAL A 533 8.67 7.96 6.05
N GLY A 534 9.42 7.23 5.22
CA GLY A 534 8.92 6.82 3.92
C GLY A 534 10.00 6.24 3.03
N LYS A 535 9.86 6.45 1.72
CA LYS A 535 10.88 6.11 0.71
C LYS A 535 11.26 7.30 -0.15
N LEU A 536 12.52 7.31 -0.58
CA LEU A 536 13.10 8.39 -1.36
C LEU A 536 14.14 7.83 -2.34
N ASP A 537 14.22 8.44 -3.53
CA ASP A 537 15.30 8.18 -4.48
C ASP A 537 16.67 8.40 -3.82
N SER A 538 17.56 7.41 -3.90
CA SER A 538 18.93 7.50 -3.38
C SER A 538 19.94 7.90 -4.45
N GLU A 539 19.51 8.13 -5.68
CA GLU A 539 20.36 8.47 -6.82
C GLU A 539 19.64 9.39 -7.81
N ASN A 540 20.41 10.10 -8.64
CA ASN A 540 19.92 11.13 -9.55
C ASN A 540 19.89 10.70 -11.03
N ALA A 541 19.90 9.39 -11.32
CA ALA A 541 19.85 8.87 -12.69
C ALA A 541 18.62 9.42 -13.45
N ASN A 542 18.69 9.59 -14.77
CA ASN A 542 17.51 10.04 -15.51
C ASN A 542 16.40 8.97 -15.45
N GLN A 543 15.18 9.36 -15.08
CA GLN A 543 14.01 8.48 -15.14
C GLN A 543 13.29 8.63 -16.48
N VAL A 544 13.09 9.88 -16.94
CA VAL A 544 12.56 10.17 -18.27
C VAL A 544 13.57 9.77 -19.33
N ASP A 545 13.15 8.86 -20.21
CA ASP A 545 13.97 8.17 -21.20
C ASP A 545 15.17 7.44 -20.58
N GLY A 546 15.01 7.01 -19.32
CA GLY A 546 16.01 6.26 -18.59
C GLY A 546 15.36 5.20 -17.71
N ARG A 547 16.02 4.84 -16.60
CA ARG A 547 15.58 3.73 -15.76
C ARG A 547 14.91 4.22 -14.49
N GLN A 548 14.16 3.33 -13.84
CA GLN A 548 13.75 3.55 -12.47
C GLN A 548 14.97 3.79 -11.57
N ARG A 549 14.88 4.79 -10.69
CA ARG A 549 15.90 5.08 -9.66
C ARG A 549 15.78 4.11 -8.50
N ARG A 550 16.91 3.81 -7.88
CA ARG A 550 16.96 3.13 -6.59
C ARG A 550 16.29 4.01 -5.55
N GLN A 551 15.42 3.40 -4.76
CA GLN A 551 14.80 4.03 -3.60
C GLN A 551 15.28 3.34 -2.33
N ARG A 552 15.31 4.12 -1.25
CA ARG A 552 15.68 3.68 0.10
C ARG A 552 14.71 4.27 1.11
N GLY A 553 14.57 3.58 2.23
CA GLY A 553 13.88 4.12 3.38
C GLY A 553 14.57 5.40 3.85
N PHE A 554 13.80 6.44 4.14
CA PHE A 554 14.31 7.65 4.75
C PHE A 554 13.60 7.97 6.07
N LEU A 555 14.27 8.76 6.89
CA LEU A 555 13.74 9.41 8.07
C LEU A 555 14.06 10.90 8.01
N TYR A 556 13.09 11.75 8.33
CA TYR A 556 13.25 13.20 8.49
C TYR A 556 12.70 13.64 9.84
N ASN A 557 13.57 14.24 10.67
CA ASN A 557 13.16 14.82 11.94
C ASN A 557 12.72 16.28 11.73
N ALA A 558 11.41 16.51 11.57
CA ALA A 558 10.83 17.85 11.51
C ALA A 558 10.52 18.44 12.91
N GLY A 559 10.81 17.68 13.97
CA GLY A 559 10.57 18.04 15.36
C GLY A 559 11.78 18.65 16.05
N THR A 560 11.91 18.35 17.33
CA THR A 560 13.04 18.73 18.17
C THR A 560 14.11 17.64 18.14
N ASP A 561 15.27 17.92 18.74
CA ASP A 561 16.27 16.89 19.01
C ASP A 561 15.65 15.71 19.78
N ILE A 562 15.95 14.49 19.31
CA ILE A 562 15.54 13.26 19.99
C ILE A 562 16.55 12.96 21.10
N ALA A 563 16.08 12.82 22.35
CA ALA A 563 16.93 12.52 23.49
C ALA A 563 17.55 11.11 23.37
N GLY A 564 18.80 10.94 23.82
CA GLY A 564 19.48 9.63 23.73
C GLY A 564 19.76 9.16 22.30
N SER A 565 19.67 10.05 21.32
CA SER A 565 19.77 9.77 19.89
C SER A 565 20.66 10.79 19.17
N PRO A 566 21.35 10.40 18.08
CA PRO A 566 22.08 11.33 17.23
C PRO A 566 21.16 12.09 16.26
N LEU A 567 19.85 11.78 16.24
CA LEU A 567 18.87 12.35 15.31
C LEU A 567 18.44 13.77 15.71
N LYS A 568 19.16 14.76 15.19
CA LYS A 568 18.95 16.20 15.44
C LYS A 568 17.77 16.80 14.67
N ALA A 569 17.20 17.87 15.21
CA ALA A 569 16.14 18.64 14.57
C ALA A 569 16.57 19.12 13.16
N GLY A 570 15.69 18.95 12.17
CA GLY A 570 15.95 19.28 10.76
C GLY A 570 16.85 18.29 10.02
N GLY A 571 17.38 17.27 10.70
CA GLY A 571 18.18 16.23 10.07
C GLY A 571 17.34 15.22 9.28
N ALA A 572 17.90 14.68 8.21
CA ALA A 572 17.32 13.61 7.40
C ALA A 572 18.40 12.60 7.00
N TRP A 573 18.05 11.32 6.95
CA TRP A 573 18.98 10.23 6.70
C TRP A 573 18.31 9.09 5.94
N PHE A 574 19.09 8.36 5.15
CA PHE A 574 18.69 7.03 4.68
C PHE A 574 18.84 6.02 5.81
N LEU A 575 17.87 5.10 5.96
CA LEU A 575 17.89 4.07 7.00
C LEU A 575 19.06 3.10 6.85
N ASP A 576 19.58 2.95 5.63
CA ASP A 576 20.79 2.20 5.35
C ASP A 576 22.00 2.71 6.15
N ASP A 577 22.11 4.01 6.42
CA ASP A 577 23.18 4.59 7.24
C ASP A 577 22.87 4.48 8.74
N LEU A 578 21.59 4.50 9.11
CA LEU A 578 21.15 4.40 10.50
C LEU A 578 21.17 2.97 11.05
N THR A 579 21.24 1.96 10.17
CA THR A 579 21.30 0.54 10.54
C THR A 579 22.69 -0.08 10.38
N ASN A 580 23.63 0.61 9.74
CA ASN A 580 24.98 0.10 9.49
C ASN A 580 25.80 0.02 10.79
N ASP A 581 26.51 -1.09 10.98
CA ASP A 581 27.35 -1.38 12.15
C ASP A 581 28.86 -1.40 11.81
N GLY A 582 29.22 -1.14 10.54
CA GLY A 582 30.61 -1.16 10.06
C GLY A 582 31.23 -2.56 9.98
N VAL A 583 30.48 -3.64 10.22
CA VAL A 583 31.01 -5.00 10.30
C VAL A 583 31.15 -5.61 8.89
N THR A 584 32.41 -5.81 8.45
CA THR A 584 32.75 -6.37 7.12
C THR A 584 33.12 -7.85 7.13
N SER A 585 33.29 -8.46 8.31
CA SER A 585 33.70 -9.87 8.48
C SER A 585 33.06 -10.47 9.74
N GLY A 586 32.71 -11.76 9.72
CA GLY A 586 32.04 -12.42 10.84
C GLY A 586 30.52 -12.29 10.76
N ASN A 587 29.87 -11.88 11.85
CA ASN A 587 28.41 -11.77 11.92
C ASN A 587 27.90 -10.50 11.21
N LYS A 588 27.66 -10.57 9.90
CA LYS A 588 27.28 -9.43 9.04
C LYS A 588 25.78 -9.08 9.07
N VAL A 589 25.09 -9.19 10.22
CA VAL A 589 23.62 -9.08 10.26
C VAL A 589 23.14 -7.79 9.60
N ALA A 590 23.64 -6.61 10.02
CA ALA A 590 23.22 -5.33 9.44
C ALA A 590 23.54 -5.23 7.94
N ASN A 591 24.69 -5.75 7.52
CA ASN A 591 25.07 -5.75 6.12
C ASN A 591 24.29 -6.79 5.29
N SER A 592 23.50 -7.68 5.88
CA SER A 592 22.56 -8.54 5.15
C SER A 592 21.31 -7.81 4.67
N TYR A 593 21.05 -6.59 5.15
CA TYR A 593 19.85 -5.84 4.80
C TYR A 593 20.17 -4.53 4.08
N ARG A 594 19.28 -4.14 3.18
CA ARG A 594 19.13 -2.77 2.66
C ARG A 594 17.68 -2.35 2.83
N ILE A 595 17.45 -1.26 3.54
CA ILE A 595 16.11 -0.81 3.88
C ILE A 595 15.50 -0.10 2.66
N ALA A 596 14.53 -0.75 2.03
CA ALA A 596 13.92 -0.29 0.79
C ALA A 596 12.87 0.80 1.04
N GLU A 597 12.05 0.62 2.08
CA GLU A 597 11.01 1.58 2.47
C GLU A 597 10.63 1.42 3.94
N ILE A 598 10.16 2.53 4.54
CA ILE A 598 9.49 2.54 5.83
C ILE A 598 8.01 2.85 5.61
N SER A 599 7.15 2.00 6.12
CA SER A 599 5.70 2.13 5.94
C SER A 599 5.04 2.84 7.12
N ASP A 600 5.61 2.71 8.32
CA ASP A 600 4.99 3.22 9.55
C ASP A 600 6.02 3.43 10.68
N ILE A 601 5.69 4.29 11.64
CA ILE A 601 6.49 4.62 12.82
C ILE A 601 5.60 4.90 14.03
N ASN A 602 5.89 4.29 15.18
CA ASN A 602 5.21 4.62 16.44
C ASN A 602 5.93 5.72 17.23
N ASP A 603 5.33 6.18 18.32
CA ASP A 603 5.87 7.28 19.12
C ASP A 603 7.13 6.90 19.91
N ALA A 604 7.31 5.61 20.24
CA ALA A 604 8.54 5.08 20.81
C ALA A 604 9.71 5.04 19.80
N GLY A 605 9.45 5.36 18.52
CA GLY A 605 10.45 5.44 17.46
C GLY A 605 10.72 4.11 16.74
N VAL A 606 9.94 3.07 17.00
CA VAL A 606 10.03 1.77 16.29
C VAL A 606 9.33 1.88 14.94
N MET A 607 9.98 1.37 13.89
CA MET A 607 9.48 1.45 12.52
C MET A 607 9.13 0.09 11.94
N SER A 608 8.07 0.07 11.13
CA SER A 608 7.71 -1.02 10.21
C SER A 608 8.40 -0.79 8.87
N ALA A 609 9.22 -1.73 8.42
CA ALA A 609 10.09 -1.54 7.26
C ALA A 609 10.11 -2.76 6.33
N THR A 610 10.27 -2.50 5.03
CA THR A 610 10.58 -3.54 4.05
C THR A 610 12.05 -3.45 3.68
N ALA A 611 12.75 -4.58 3.67
CA ALA A 611 14.17 -4.68 3.36
C ALA A 611 14.45 -5.66 2.21
N LEU A 612 15.51 -5.37 1.45
CA LEU A 612 16.17 -6.35 0.60
C LEU A 612 17.16 -7.12 1.47
N TYR A 613 17.01 -8.44 1.51
CA TYR A 613 17.83 -9.34 2.30
C TYR A 613 18.75 -10.19 1.43
N CYS A 614 20.05 -10.12 1.72
CA CYS A 614 21.08 -10.95 1.12
C CYS A 614 21.59 -11.95 2.16
N GLU A 615 21.30 -13.24 1.96
CA GLU A 615 21.80 -14.30 2.82
C GLU A 615 23.33 -14.33 2.85
N GLY A 616 23.92 -14.22 4.05
CA GLY A 616 25.37 -14.15 4.24
C GLY A 616 25.97 -12.75 4.11
N GLY A 617 25.15 -11.73 3.82
CA GLY A 617 25.59 -10.35 3.69
C GLY A 617 25.92 -9.93 2.26
N TYR A 618 25.72 -8.65 1.95
CA TYR A 618 26.17 -8.06 0.69
C TYR A 618 27.69 -8.06 0.57
N ASP A 619 28.20 -8.05 -0.67
CA ASP A 619 29.63 -8.16 -0.97
C ASP A 619 30.47 -7.03 -0.34
N LYS A 620 29.90 -5.82 -0.24
CA LYS A 620 30.48 -4.60 0.33
C LYS A 620 29.47 -3.91 1.24
N LEU A 621 29.94 -2.98 2.08
CA LEU A 621 29.09 -2.10 2.89
C LEU A 621 28.43 -0.97 2.10
N THR A 622 28.88 -0.72 0.86
CA THR A 622 28.38 0.36 0.02
C THR A 622 26.89 0.19 -0.28
N GLN A 623 26.19 1.29 -0.53
CA GLN A 623 24.77 1.29 -0.90
C GLN A 623 24.50 0.56 -2.23
N GLU A 624 25.51 0.53 -3.11
CA GLU A 624 25.48 -0.04 -4.47
C GLU A 624 25.98 -1.49 -4.52
N SER A 625 26.33 -2.08 -3.37
CA SER A 625 26.85 -3.44 -3.32
C SER A 625 25.90 -4.46 -3.98
N THR A 626 26.47 -5.45 -4.65
CA THR A 626 25.77 -6.65 -5.10
C THR A 626 25.61 -7.66 -3.96
N CYS A 627 24.63 -8.55 -4.11
CA CYS A 627 24.47 -9.75 -3.30
C CYS A 627 25.03 -10.98 -4.04
N LYS A 628 25.91 -11.75 -3.39
CA LYS A 628 26.51 -12.98 -3.94
C LYS A 628 27.10 -12.77 -5.35
N GLY A 629 27.82 -11.66 -5.57
CA GLY A 629 28.41 -11.34 -6.88
C GLY A 629 27.40 -11.05 -7.99
N GLY A 630 26.15 -10.70 -7.65
CA GLY A 630 25.09 -10.39 -8.61
C GLY A 630 24.36 -11.62 -9.14
N GLU A 631 24.39 -12.73 -8.41
CA GLU A 631 23.60 -13.92 -8.72
C GLU A 631 22.10 -13.58 -8.81
N LYS A 632 21.40 -14.16 -9.79
CA LYS A 632 19.96 -13.90 -9.97
C LYS A 632 19.16 -14.50 -8.80
N ASN A 633 18.20 -13.75 -8.27
CA ASN A 633 17.35 -14.16 -7.15
C ASN A 633 18.12 -14.45 -5.85
N SER A 634 19.29 -13.83 -5.66
CA SER A 634 20.06 -13.94 -4.42
C SER A 634 19.51 -13.04 -3.31
N GLU A 635 18.81 -11.97 -3.67
CA GLU A 635 18.12 -11.06 -2.76
C GLU A 635 16.66 -11.50 -2.57
N ARG A 636 16.16 -11.41 -1.34
CA ARG A 636 14.75 -11.63 -0.97
C ARG A 636 14.17 -10.34 -0.43
N VAL A 637 12.87 -10.11 -0.65
CA VAL A 637 12.16 -9.00 -0.01
C VAL A 637 11.56 -9.50 1.31
N VAL A 638 11.93 -8.86 2.42
CA VAL A 638 11.50 -9.27 3.76
C VAL A 638 10.94 -8.11 4.58
N ALA A 639 9.94 -8.40 5.40
CA ALA A 639 9.43 -7.49 6.41
C ALA A 639 10.35 -7.47 7.64
N VAL A 640 10.73 -6.29 8.10
CA VAL A 640 11.57 -6.08 9.29
C VAL A 640 11.00 -4.99 10.20
N LYS A 641 11.30 -5.10 11.50
CA LYS A 641 11.18 -4.03 12.48
C LYS A 641 12.51 -3.32 12.64
N LEU A 642 12.49 -1.99 12.71
CA LEU A 642 13.67 -1.21 13.11
C LEU A 642 13.45 -0.69 14.53
N VAL A 643 14.25 -1.16 15.47
CA VAL A 643 14.15 -0.81 16.89
C VAL A 643 15.29 0.14 17.26
N PRO A 644 15.01 1.33 17.83
CA PRO A 644 16.06 2.25 18.26
C PRO A 644 17.08 1.63 19.22
N ILE A 645 18.34 2.03 19.08
CA ILE A 645 19.43 1.71 20.01
C ILE A 645 19.75 2.96 20.81
N GLN A 646 19.64 2.85 22.14
CA GLN A 646 20.01 3.93 23.04
C GLN A 646 21.48 4.33 22.86
N ASN A 647 21.71 5.63 22.66
CA ASN A 647 23.02 6.21 22.37
C ASN A 647 23.73 5.56 21.16
N GLY A 648 22.96 5.11 20.17
CA GLY A 648 23.53 4.67 18.89
C GLY A 648 24.22 5.81 18.15
N ASP A 649 25.15 5.48 17.26
CA ASP A 649 25.89 6.43 16.45
C ASP A 649 25.55 6.25 14.97
N ILE A 650 25.56 7.35 14.22
CA ILE A 650 25.34 7.29 12.76
C ILE A 650 26.62 6.76 12.12
N GLN A 651 26.50 5.63 11.43
CA GLN A 651 27.60 5.01 10.69
C GLN A 651 27.28 5.06 9.20
N THR A 652 27.64 6.15 8.53
CA THR A 652 27.40 6.31 7.09
C THR A 652 28.04 5.18 6.30
N ARG A 653 27.29 4.60 5.36
CA ARG A 653 27.84 3.60 4.44
C ARG A 653 28.88 4.25 3.53
N PRO A 654 30.01 3.57 3.26
CA PRO A 654 31.04 4.14 2.39
C PRO A 654 30.51 4.33 0.97
N ALA A 655 31.01 5.37 0.30
CA ALA A 655 30.85 5.50 -1.14
C ALA A 655 31.58 4.36 -1.87
N GLU A 656 31.10 4.00 -3.05
CA GLU A 656 31.79 3.00 -3.86
C GLU A 656 33.12 3.55 -4.40
N GLU A 657 34.24 2.88 -4.10
CA GLU A 657 35.54 3.23 -4.65
C GLU A 657 35.58 2.95 -6.16
N THR A 658 35.64 4.01 -6.96
CA THR A 658 35.83 3.89 -8.41
C THR A 658 37.30 3.69 -8.74
N GLU A 659 37.90 2.51 -8.47
CA GLU A 659 39.12 2.13 -9.17
C GLU A 659 38.78 1.81 -10.63
N ILE A 660 38.74 2.85 -11.47
CA ILE A 660 38.64 2.66 -12.93
C ILE A 660 40.02 2.23 -13.45
N LYS A 661 40.38 0.95 -13.27
CA LYS A 661 41.37 0.31 -14.14
C LYS A 661 40.72 0.02 -15.49
N ARG A 662 40.87 0.97 -16.42
CA ARG A 662 40.50 0.77 -17.83
C ARG A 662 41.39 -0.31 -18.45
N ASN A 663 40.97 -1.56 -18.35
CA ASN A 663 41.31 -2.57 -19.33
C ASN A 663 40.11 -2.68 -20.28
N GLY A 664 40.33 -2.27 -21.53
CA GLY A 664 39.28 -2.19 -22.53
C GLY A 664 38.58 -3.54 -22.76
N ALA A 665 37.31 -3.59 -22.36
CA ALA A 665 36.26 -4.39 -22.96
C ALA A 665 34.92 -3.78 -22.50
N SER A 666 34.01 -3.56 -23.43
CA SER A 666 32.67 -3.02 -23.19
C SER A 666 31.90 -3.90 -22.19
N LEU A 667 31.81 -3.48 -20.93
CA LEU A 667 31.01 -4.10 -19.88
C LEU A 667 30.31 -3.01 -19.08
N GLY A 668 29.27 -2.42 -19.68
CA GLY A 668 28.39 -1.45 -19.05
C GLY A 668 27.00 -1.60 -19.63
N MET A 669 26.32 -2.71 -19.34
CA MET A 669 24.94 -2.93 -19.81
C MET A 669 24.03 -3.83 -18.96
N PHE A 670 24.42 -4.41 -17.81
CA PHE A 670 23.52 -5.38 -17.13
C PHE A 670 23.66 -5.46 -15.60
N ALA A 671 23.27 -4.41 -14.85
CA ALA A 671 23.23 -4.51 -13.38
C ALA A 671 22.06 -3.80 -12.66
N LEU A 672 21.04 -3.28 -13.35
CA LEU A 672 20.14 -2.31 -12.72
C LEU A 672 18.66 -2.46 -13.04
N THR A 673 18.13 -3.65 -12.72
CA THR A 673 16.70 -3.90 -12.56
C THR A 673 16.49 -5.04 -11.57
N LEU A 674 16.41 -4.72 -10.28
CA LEU A 674 15.97 -5.67 -9.26
C LEU A 674 14.81 -5.11 -8.43
N LEU A 675 13.73 -4.74 -9.13
CA LEU A 675 12.34 -4.94 -8.69
C LEU A 675 11.42 -5.24 -9.89
N GLY A 676 11.98 -5.86 -10.91
CA GLY A 676 11.30 -6.36 -12.09
C GLY A 676 12.38 -6.87 -13.02
N PHE A 677 12.57 -8.18 -13.11
CA PHE A 677 13.23 -8.95 -14.18
C PHE A 677 13.80 -10.28 -13.63
N ILE A 678 12.90 -11.25 -13.44
CA ILE A 678 13.23 -12.65 -13.68
C ILE A 678 12.89 -12.93 -15.14
N GLY A 679 13.84 -13.47 -15.89
CA GLY A 679 13.62 -13.98 -17.24
C GLY A 679 14.52 -13.33 -18.28
N PHE A 680 15.67 -13.96 -18.56
CA PHE A 680 16.26 -14.08 -19.90
C PHE A 680 17.51 -14.97 -19.77
N ARG A 681 17.43 -16.13 -20.42
CA ARG A 681 18.49 -17.11 -20.65
C ARG A 681 18.76 -17.09 -22.15
N ARG A 682 20.00 -16.83 -22.57
CA ARG A 682 20.40 -16.99 -23.98
C ARG A 682 20.40 -18.48 -24.34
N ARG A 683 19.85 -18.78 -25.53
CA ARG A 683 19.84 -20.09 -26.19
C ARG A 683 21.24 -20.70 -26.32
N LYS A 684 21.31 -22.02 -26.17
CA LYS A 684 21.61 -22.87 -27.33
C LYS A 684 20.31 -23.46 -27.81
#